data_AF-Q2Y6V5-F1
#
_entry.id   AF-Q2Y6V5-F1
#
_cell.length_a   1.000
_cell.length_b   1.000
_cell.length_c   1.000
_cell.angle_alpha   90.00
_cell.angle_beta   90.00
_cell.angle_gamma   90.00
#
_symmetry.space_group_name_H-M   'P 1'
#
loop_
_entity.id
_entity.type
_entity.pdbx_description
1 polymer ?
#
loop_
_entity_poly.entity_id
_entity_poly.type
_entity_poly.pdbx_seq_one_letter_code
_entity_poly.pdbx_strand_id
1 'polypeptide(L)'
;MKQGNPFALLKASDYTDDQINTLWVEIGSAAMNQIIEPKSQLSKLILGGKGSGKTHILRYYSYKATRLRNPQQNGIEILNREKFLAIFLRANGLDASRFELISDTPAKWRQAFATYLELRIVESVLDAILDVRQSAKNESFDDKAFMQEICRVVSDPEVLALQTVDKFQSWVQRIRVDIDERVNNAAFIGTLELRIPFSVGALCLNLRKCIEVWHPRLRGLSLIYLLDEIENFSKQQQQVVNSFIRYAEGRVTFRVGGRLYAMKTHATMADGEENREGSEFKTVHLDDILRAFKGYPEFARKFVYKRLTSVGLSENDLGSSMGDFDPSRHFAEVESGNAYQSFLKSFITEGQETHLQAFETVLSLWRQNDDRGNLNVSAVLTALVEGFPLLIQKLNILCFCKKASRPSDARDVANEIRESAVRFLDGVAGKKDSYTIAYGHYAQDLVAQLCRDYKRSRGVPYAGFDTFVRMSCGNPRNLLIILERAYAIAAFRNEDFIKGSPLSVNRQTEAALEAARFVFEQDVILGTETEVVRESIARLAQLLRTARYSLNVPEVSPAVVSFADSYLTEPARTILRAALNSSFLFELSEGRPARNSQALNRKIQINPILAPRWGLPIARRGDVSLSRELVNAIFKPDGRREFDMLLGALEYRWNNPFSKSRALVGQTELF
;
A
#
# COMPACT_ATOMS: atom_id res chain seq x y z
N MET A 1 34.81 1.74 6.11
CA MET A 1 33.87 1.72 4.96
C MET A 1 32.72 2.64 5.30
N LYS A 2 32.33 3.59 4.42
CA LYS A 2 31.08 4.33 4.61
C LYS A 2 29.94 3.32 4.54
N GLN A 3 29.31 2.99 5.66
CA GLN A 3 28.14 2.12 5.69
C GLN A 3 27.05 2.79 4.82
N GLY A 4 26.59 2.10 3.79
CA GLY A 4 25.48 2.56 2.96
C GLY A 4 24.21 2.74 3.80
N ASN A 5 23.27 3.56 3.33
CA ASN A 5 22.00 3.76 4.04
C ASN A 5 21.26 2.41 4.19
N PRO A 6 21.03 1.91 5.42
CA PRO A 6 20.40 0.60 5.65
C PRO A 6 18.96 0.51 5.15
N PHE A 7 18.31 1.65 4.93
CA PHE A 7 16.93 1.75 4.47
C PHE A 7 16.82 2.05 2.98
N ALA A 8 17.93 2.04 2.24
CA ALA A 8 17.92 2.26 0.79
C ALA A 8 16.95 1.33 0.05
N LEU A 9 16.18 1.90 -0.88
CA LEU A 9 15.20 1.18 -1.67
C LEU A 9 15.88 0.34 -2.75
N LEU A 10 16.15 -0.93 -2.43
CA LEU A 10 16.51 -1.94 -3.41
C LEU A 10 15.25 -2.72 -3.82
N LYS A 11 15.09 -3.02 -5.12
CA LYS A 11 13.97 -3.85 -5.57
C LYS A 11 14.19 -5.28 -5.11
N ALA A 12 13.15 -5.92 -4.61
CA ALA A 12 13.22 -7.33 -4.20
C ALA A 12 13.57 -8.27 -5.38
N SER A 13 13.33 -7.84 -6.62
CA SER A 13 13.79 -8.54 -7.82
C SER A 13 15.31 -8.58 -7.97
N ASP A 14 16.00 -7.60 -7.39
CA ASP A 14 17.44 -7.38 -7.58
C ASP A 14 18.24 -8.01 -6.42
N TYR A 15 17.56 -8.54 -5.40
CA TYR A 15 18.19 -9.28 -4.31
C TYR A 15 18.74 -10.63 -4.78
N THR A 16 19.79 -11.11 -4.14
CA THR A 16 20.17 -12.52 -4.22
C THR A 16 19.22 -13.37 -3.37
N ASP A 17 19.16 -14.69 -3.61
CA ASP A 17 18.34 -15.57 -2.78
C ASP A 17 18.82 -15.60 -1.30
N ASP A 18 20.12 -15.39 -1.07
CA ASP A 18 20.67 -15.19 0.28
C ASP A 18 20.14 -13.91 0.94
N GLN A 19 20.13 -12.79 0.22
CA GLN A 19 19.57 -11.53 0.72
C GLN A 19 18.06 -11.65 1.01
N ILE A 20 17.32 -12.41 0.20
CA ILE A 20 15.89 -12.70 0.46
C ILE A 20 15.72 -13.38 1.82
N ASN A 21 16.59 -14.33 2.17
CA ASN A 21 16.55 -15.02 3.45
C ASN A 21 17.01 -14.12 4.61
N THR A 22 18.12 -13.40 4.43
CA THR A 22 18.70 -12.52 5.45
C THR A 22 17.76 -11.40 5.86
N LEU A 23 17.05 -10.81 4.89
CA LEU A 23 16.12 -9.71 5.10
C LEU A 23 14.68 -10.17 5.41
N TRP A 24 14.44 -11.48 5.52
CA TRP A 24 13.10 -12.00 5.80
C TRP A 24 12.64 -11.64 7.21
N VAL A 25 11.39 -11.19 7.31
CA VAL A 25 10.66 -11.01 8.57
C VAL A 25 9.29 -11.64 8.41
N GLU A 26 8.94 -12.54 9.31
CA GLU A 26 7.69 -13.29 9.25
C GLU A 26 6.51 -12.46 9.77
N ILE A 27 5.38 -12.48 9.05
CA ILE A 27 4.10 -11.86 9.44
C ILE A 27 3.15 -12.84 10.16
N GLY A 28 3.69 -13.97 10.63
CA GLY A 28 2.97 -15.05 11.32
C GLY A 28 2.44 -16.14 10.39
N SER A 29 2.52 -17.40 10.87
CA SER A 29 2.18 -18.60 10.10
C SER A 29 0.76 -18.62 9.54
N ALA A 30 -0.23 -18.08 10.27
CA ALA A 30 -1.61 -17.99 9.81
C ALA A 30 -1.76 -17.09 8.57
N ALA A 31 -1.16 -15.89 8.58
CA ALA A 31 -1.17 -14.99 7.44
C ALA A 31 -0.40 -15.57 6.25
N MET A 32 0.74 -16.22 6.52
CA MET A 32 1.54 -16.88 5.48
C MET A 32 0.80 -18.04 4.81
N ASN A 33 0.09 -18.86 5.60
CA ASN A 33 -0.75 -19.93 5.09
C ASN A 33 -1.93 -19.39 4.27
N GLN A 34 -2.48 -18.23 4.61
CA GLN A 34 -3.52 -17.58 3.80
C GLN A 34 -2.99 -17.10 2.44
N ILE A 35 -1.75 -16.61 2.39
CA ILE A 35 -1.14 -16.04 1.17
C ILE A 35 -0.68 -17.16 0.23
N ILE A 36 0.21 -18.04 0.69
CA ILE A 36 0.85 -19.05 -0.17
C ILE A 36 0.04 -20.34 -0.24
N GLU A 37 -0.57 -20.78 0.86
CA GLU A 37 -1.38 -22.01 0.96
C GLU A 37 -0.78 -23.18 0.15
N PRO A 38 0.44 -23.62 0.46
CA PRO A 38 1.22 -24.49 -0.43
C PRO A 38 0.58 -25.88 -0.67
N LYS A 39 -0.32 -26.30 0.22
CA LYS A 39 -1.03 -27.59 0.13
C LYS A 39 -2.35 -27.51 -0.67
N SER A 40 -2.79 -26.32 -1.05
CA SER A 40 -4.04 -26.14 -1.80
C SER A 40 -3.85 -26.57 -3.25
N GLN A 41 -4.81 -27.33 -3.78
CA GLN A 41 -4.89 -27.71 -5.19
C GLN A 41 -5.44 -26.59 -6.09
N LEU A 42 -5.93 -25.50 -5.49
CA LEU A 42 -6.39 -24.32 -6.23
C LEU A 42 -5.24 -23.35 -6.46
N SER A 43 -5.24 -22.72 -7.64
CA SER A 43 -4.30 -21.62 -7.94
C SER A 43 -4.70 -20.34 -7.19
N LYS A 44 -3.76 -19.40 -7.07
CA LYS A 44 -4.01 -18.10 -6.42
C LYS A 44 -3.48 -16.93 -7.21
N LEU A 45 -4.23 -15.84 -7.18
CA LEU A 45 -3.78 -14.51 -7.56
C LEU A 45 -3.43 -13.74 -6.28
N ILE A 46 -2.19 -13.30 -6.16
CA ILE A 46 -1.67 -12.55 -5.01
C ILE A 46 -1.45 -11.11 -5.46
N LEU A 47 -2.44 -10.26 -5.22
CA LEU A 47 -2.49 -8.88 -5.70
C LEU A 47 -2.15 -7.89 -4.58
N GLY A 48 -1.55 -6.75 -4.93
CA GLY A 48 -1.31 -5.66 -3.98
C GLY A 48 -0.48 -4.53 -4.55
N GLY A 49 -0.36 -3.43 -3.83
CA GLY A 49 0.37 -2.23 -4.22
C GLY A 49 1.88 -2.46 -4.38
N LYS A 50 2.57 -1.47 -4.96
CA LYS A 50 4.02 -1.51 -5.11
C LYS A 50 4.67 -1.58 -3.73
N GLY A 51 5.63 -2.49 -3.55
CA GLY A 51 6.37 -2.60 -2.29
C GLY A 51 5.69 -3.36 -1.15
N SER A 52 4.51 -3.95 -1.38
CA SER A 52 3.79 -4.72 -0.36
C SER A 52 4.45 -6.05 0.04
N GLY A 53 5.53 -6.46 -0.63
CA GLY A 53 6.30 -7.66 -0.28
C GLY A 53 6.02 -8.91 -1.12
N LYS A 54 5.11 -8.85 -2.11
CA LYS A 54 4.75 -9.98 -3.00
C LYS A 54 5.96 -10.75 -3.54
N THR A 55 6.86 -10.08 -4.24
CA THR A 55 8.08 -10.68 -4.80
C THR A 55 8.94 -11.32 -3.72
N HIS A 56 9.11 -10.66 -2.57
CA HIS A 56 9.90 -11.19 -1.46
C HIS A 56 9.30 -12.47 -0.92
N ILE A 57 7.97 -12.50 -0.73
CA ILE A 57 7.23 -13.70 -0.29
C ILE A 57 7.39 -14.83 -1.31
N LEU A 58 7.12 -14.58 -2.59
CA LEU A 58 7.24 -15.61 -3.63
C LEU A 58 8.66 -16.17 -3.71
N ARG A 59 9.69 -15.30 -3.72
CA ARG A 59 11.08 -15.74 -3.72
C ARG A 59 11.46 -16.51 -2.46
N TYR A 60 11.00 -16.08 -1.29
CA TYR A 60 11.28 -16.77 -0.02
C TYR A 60 10.76 -18.22 -0.03
N TYR A 61 9.61 -18.49 -0.65
CA TYR A 61 9.08 -19.86 -0.77
C TYR A 61 9.67 -20.65 -1.94
N SER A 62 10.44 -20.02 -2.83
CA SER A 62 11.09 -20.73 -3.92
C SER A 62 12.09 -21.78 -3.41
N TYR A 63 12.31 -22.81 -4.21
CA TYR A 63 13.27 -23.87 -3.90
C TYR A 63 14.67 -23.33 -3.65
N LYS A 64 15.16 -22.40 -4.49
CA LYS A 64 16.51 -21.82 -4.37
C LYS A 64 16.73 -21.13 -3.02
N ALA A 65 15.79 -20.28 -2.59
CA ALA A 65 15.86 -19.65 -1.27
C ALA A 65 15.73 -20.68 -0.13
N THR A 66 14.83 -21.66 -0.26
CA THR A 66 14.63 -22.71 0.75
C THR A 66 15.86 -23.60 0.91
N ARG A 67 16.56 -23.92 -0.20
CA ARG A 67 17.81 -24.69 -0.21
C ARG A 67 18.91 -23.99 0.58
N LEU A 68 19.07 -22.68 0.39
CA LEU A 68 20.03 -21.85 1.13
C LEU A 68 19.70 -21.73 2.62
N ARG A 69 18.42 -21.71 3.00
CA ARG A 69 18.02 -21.70 4.42
C ARG A 69 18.33 -22.99 5.17
N ASN A 70 18.55 -24.09 4.46
CA ASN A 70 18.73 -25.42 5.04
C ASN A 70 20.04 -26.05 4.56
N PRO A 71 21.20 -25.45 4.85
CA PRO A 71 22.48 -25.89 4.27
C PRO A 71 22.87 -27.30 4.72
N GLN A 72 22.41 -27.73 5.90
CA GLN A 72 22.72 -29.04 6.49
C GLN A 72 21.82 -30.18 5.98
N GLN A 73 20.78 -29.87 5.21
CA GLN A 73 19.87 -30.87 4.65
C GLN A 73 20.10 -31.02 3.15
N ASN A 74 19.95 -32.24 2.64
CA ASN A 74 19.92 -32.45 1.19
C ASN A 74 18.53 -32.12 0.61
N GLY A 75 18.44 -32.02 -0.72
CA GLY A 75 17.20 -31.64 -1.39
C GLY A 75 16.03 -32.59 -1.11
N ILE A 76 16.27 -33.90 -1.00
CA ILE A 76 15.22 -34.90 -0.70
C ILE A 76 14.64 -34.68 0.71
N GLU A 77 15.48 -34.40 1.69
CA GLU A 77 15.05 -34.10 3.07
C GLU A 77 14.22 -32.82 3.13
N ILE A 78 14.68 -31.77 2.45
CA ILE A 78 13.97 -30.49 2.36
C ILE A 78 12.58 -30.70 1.75
N LEU A 79 12.49 -31.31 0.57
CA LEU A 79 11.21 -31.53 -0.10
C LEU A 79 10.27 -32.45 0.70
N ASN A 80 10.82 -33.45 1.40
CA ASN A 80 10.03 -34.29 2.30
C ASN A 80 9.46 -33.55 3.50
N ARG A 81 10.18 -32.57 4.04
CA ARG A 81 9.69 -31.75 5.16
C ARG A 81 8.66 -30.74 4.68
N GLU A 82 8.97 -30.00 3.62
CA GLU A 82 8.11 -28.94 3.09
C GLU A 82 6.83 -29.49 2.43
N LYS A 83 6.90 -30.68 1.83
CA LYS A 83 5.81 -31.33 1.05
C LYS A 83 5.44 -30.62 -0.25
N PHE A 84 6.23 -29.67 -0.70
CA PHE A 84 6.07 -29.02 -2.00
C PHE A 84 7.43 -28.67 -2.62
N LEU A 85 7.46 -28.56 -3.95
CA LEU A 85 8.51 -27.94 -4.73
C LEU A 85 7.93 -26.68 -5.37
N ALA A 86 8.48 -25.50 -5.05
CA ALA A 86 8.01 -24.23 -5.61
C ALA A 86 9.08 -23.58 -6.48
N ILE A 87 8.72 -23.24 -7.72
CA ILE A 87 9.61 -22.68 -8.72
C ILE A 87 9.22 -21.23 -8.99
N PHE A 88 10.17 -20.31 -8.79
CA PHE A 88 9.97 -18.89 -9.01
C PHE A 88 10.35 -18.48 -10.44
N LEU A 89 9.45 -17.78 -11.10
CA LEU A 89 9.67 -17.17 -12.39
C LEU A 89 9.12 -15.74 -12.38
N ARG A 90 9.92 -14.80 -12.86
CA ARG A 90 9.52 -13.41 -13.05
C ARG A 90 9.05 -13.20 -14.48
N ALA A 91 7.87 -12.59 -14.65
CA ALA A 91 7.39 -12.10 -15.93
C ALA A 91 8.15 -10.82 -16.31
N ASN A 92 9.29 -10.96 -17.00
CA ASN A 92 10.06 -9.82 -17.47
C ASN A 92 9.37 -9.15 -18.67
N GLY A 93 9.12 -7.85 -18.59
CA GLY A 93 8.45 -7.10 -19.66
C GLY A 93 9.21 -7.10 -21.00
N LEU A 94 10.56 -7.09 -20.96
CA LEU A 94 11.38 -7.15 -22.18
C LEU A 94 11.28 -8.52 -22.86
N ASP A 95 11.17 -9.60 -22.09
CA ASP A 95 11.03 -10.94 -22.66
C ASP A 95 9.65 -11.12 -23.28
N ALA A 96 8.61 -10.68 -22.56
CA ALA A 96 7.23 -10.76 -23.01
C ALA A 96 6.97 -9.93 -24.29
N SER A 97 7.47 -8.70 -24.37
CA SER A 97 7.17 -7.80 -25.49
C SER A 97 7.68 -8.30 -26.85
N ARG A 98 8.71 -9.17 -26.87
CA ARG A 98 9.25 -9.75 -28.11
C ARG A 98 8.24 -10.65 -28.84
N PHE A 99 7.24 -11.15 -28.12
CA PHE A 99 6.17 -11.99 -28.67
C PHE A 99 4.94 -11.18 -29.10
N GLU A 100 5.05 -9.86 -29.22
CA GLU A 100 3.93 -8.96 -29.57
C GLU A 100 4.12 -8.25 -30.91
N LEU A 101 5.03 -8.75 -31.76
CA LEU A 101 5.29 -8.19 -33.08
C LEU A 101 3.98 -8.13 -33.89
N ILE A 102 3.73 -6.96 -34.48
CA ILE A 102 2.55 -6.71 -35.31
C ILE A 102 2.71 -7.52 -36.60
N SER A 103 2.06 -8.68 -36.65
CA SER A 103 1.90 -9.48 -37.87
C SER A 103 0.47 -10.00 -38.00
N ASP A 104 0.08 -10.41 -39.20
CA ASP A 104 -1.26 -10.90 -39.52
C ASP A 104 -1.63 -12.25 -38.86
N THR A 105 -0.78 -12.80 -37.97
CA THR A 105 -1.03 -14.10 -37.32
C THR A 105 -0.84 -14.08 -35.78
N PRO A 106 -1.68 -13.36 -35.02
CA PRO A 106 -1.60 -13.29 -33.55
C PRO A 106 -1.62 -14.65 -32.84
N ALA A 107 -2.29 -15.65 -33.42
CA ALA A 107 -2.34 -17.01 -32.88
C ALA A 107 -0.96 -17.69 -32.85
N LYS A 108 -0.13 -17.48 -33.89
CA LYS A 108 1.23 -18.05 -33.96
C LYS A 108 2.12 -17.48 -32.85
N TRP A 109 2.06 -16.17 -32.63
CA TRP A 109 2.81 -15.49 -31.58
C TRP A 109 2.39 -15.93 -30.17
N ARG A 110 1.07 -16.08 -29.95
CA ARG A 110 0.55 -16.60 -28.69
C ARG A 110 1.03 -18.02 -28.41
N GLN A 111 1.04 -18.89 -29.42
CA GLN A 111 1.56 -20.26 -29.32
C GLN A 111 3.08 -20.28 -29.06
N ALA A 112 3.83 -19.42 -29.73
CA ALA A 112 5.26 -19.26 -29.52
C ALA A 112 5.56 -18.81 -28.08
N PHE A 113 4.86 -17.79 -27.58
CA PHE A 113 4.98 -17.34 -26.19
C PHE A 113 4.61 -18.44 -25.20
N ALA A 114 3.52 -19.18 -25.46
CA ALA A 114 3.09 -20.26 -24.60
C ALA A 114 4.15 -21.37 -24.47
N THR A 115 4.74 -21.73 -25.61
CA THR A 115 5.82 -22.72 -25.66
C THR A 115 7.07 -22.21 -24.95
N TYR A 116 7.44 -20.95 -25.18
CA TYR A 116 8.58 -20.30 -24.52
C TYR A 116 8.42 -20.28 -22.99
N LEU A 117 7.27 -19.81 -22.50
CA LEU A 117 6.96 -19.76 -21.07
C LEU A 117 6.98 -21.15 -20.44
N GLU A 118 6.40 -22.14 -21.11
CA GLU A 118 6.44 -23.54 -20.69
C GLU A 118 7.88 -24.06 -20.58
N LEU A 119 8.73 -23.84 -21.59
CA LEU A 119 10.13 -24.27 -21.55
C LEU A 119 10.92 -23.57 -20.43
N ARG A 120 10.67 -22.29 -20.15
CA ARG A 120 11.28 -21.58 -19.01
C ARG A 120 10.91 -22.19 -17.66
N ILE A 121 9.65 -22.59 -17.50
CA ILE A 121 9.17 -23.28 -16.31
C ILE A 121 9.85 -24.65 -16.20
N VAL A 122 9.87 -25.42 -17.30
CA VAL A 122 10.48 -26.75 -17.35
C VAL A 122 11.97 -26.68 -17.01
N GLU A 123 12.72 -25.78 -17.65
CA GLU A 123 14.14 -25.51 -17.37
C GLU A 123 14.37 -25.25 -15.87
N SER A 124 13.54 -24.39 -15.26
CA SER A 124 13.66 -24.04 -13.84
C SER A 124 13.32 -25.20 -12.88
N VAL A 125 12.39 -26.09 -13.27
CA VAL A 125 12.11 -27.33 -12.53
C VAL A 125 13.29 -28.29 -12.65
N LEU A 126 13.83 -28.48 -13.86
CA LEU A 126 14.97 -29.36 -14.12
C LEU A 126 16.20 -28.93 -13.32
N ASP A 127 16.51 -27.63 -13.30
CA ASP A 127 17.56 -27.05 -12.45
C ASP A 127 17.39 -27.45 -10.97
N ALA A 128 16.16 -27.32 -10.45
CA ALA A 128 15.87 -27.61 -9.05
C ALA A 128 16.02 -29.10 -8.73
N ILE A 129 15.48 -30.00 -9.56
CA ILE A 129 15.57 -31.44 -9.29
C ILE A 129 16.99 -31.97 -9.49
N LEU A 130 17.77 -31.42 -10.42
CA LEU A 130 19.17 -31.79 -10.59
C LEU A 130 20.03 -31.36 -9.39
N ASP A 131 19.75 -30.20 -8.78
CA ASP A 131 20.34 -29.82 -7.49
C ASP A 131 19.92 -30.77 -6.34
N VAL A 132 18.65 -31.22 -6.33
CA VAL A 132 18.19 -32.24 -5.37
C VAL A 132 19.02 -33.52 -5.49
N ARG A 133 19.22 -34.03 -6.72
CA ARG A 133 20.05 -35.22 -6.96
C ARG A 133 21.51 -34.98 -6.58
N GLN A 134 22.08 -33.83 -6.94
CA GLN A 134 23.47 -33.51 -6.62
C GLN A 134 23.73 -33.43 -5.11
N SER A 135 22.76 -32.93 -4.35
CA SER A 135 22.86 -32.84 -2.88
C SER A 135 22.56 -34.16 -2.16
N ALA A 136 21.78 -35.06 -2.76
CA ALA A 136 21.41 -36.36 -2.20
C ALA A 136 22.21 -37.51 -2.82
N LYS A 137 23.55 -37.48 -2.72
CA LYS A 137 24.47 -38.43 -3.38
C LYS A 137 24.27 -39.91 -3.04
N ASN A 138 23.62 -40.20 -1.91
CA ASN A 138 23.38 -41.57 -1.44
C ASN A 138 22.01 -42.12 -1.87
N GLU A 139 21.18 -41.32 -2.55
CA GLU A 139 19.87 -41.73 -3.06
C GLU A 139 19.98 -42.18 -4.53
N SER A 140 19.10 -43.09 -4.95
CA SER A 140 19.02 -43.57 -6.34
C SER A 140 17.84 -42.93 -7.06
N PHE A 141 18.07 -42.47 -8.29
CA PHE A 141 17.09 -41.75 -9.10
C PHE A 141 16.81 -42.51 -10.40
N ASP A 142 15.53 -42.71 -10.73
CA ASP A 142 15.10 -43.47 -11.91
C ASP A 142 14.90 -42.56 -13.13
N ASP A 143 16.01 -42.12 -13.71
CA ASP A 143 16.03 -41.29 -14.92
C ASP A 143 15.24 -41.94 -16.08
N LYS A 144 15.24 -43.27 -16.16
CA LYS A 144 14.52 -44.00 -17.22
C LYS A 144 13.01 -43.86 -17.04
N ALA A 145 12.48 -44.03 -15.84
CA ALA A 145 11.06 -43.83 -15.54
C ALA A 145 10.65 -42.37 -15.77
N PHE A 146 11.50 -41.41 -15.37
CA PHE A 146 11.25 -39.99 -15.66
C PHE A 146 11.12 -39.75 -17.18
N MET A 147 12.10 -40.22 -17.96
CA MET A 147 12.09 -40.05 -19.41
C MET A 147 10.91 -40.77 -20.09
N GLN A 148 10.49 -41.93 -19.59
CA GLN A 148 9.29 -42.60 -20.11
C GLN A 148 8.02 -41.75 -19.98
N GLU A 149 7.85 -40.99 -18.90
CA GLU A 149 6.71 -40.07 -18.76
C GLU A 149 6.84 -38.86 -19.71
N ILE A 150 8.06 -38.36 -19.96
CA ILE A 150 8.31 -37.29 -20.95
C ILE A 150 8.01 -37.77 -22.38
N CYS A 151 8.44 -38.97 -22.74
CA CYS A 151 8.23 -39.55 -24.08
C CYS A 151 6.75 -39.81 -24.40
N ARG A 152 5.84 -39.77 -23.42
CA ARG A 152 4.39 -39.84 -23.67
C ARG A 152 3.80 -38.55 -24.21
N VAL A 153 4.48 -37.42 -24.01
CA VAL A 153 3.99 -36.08 -24.37
C VAL A 153 4.86 -35.36 -25.41
N VAL A 154 6.08 -35.85 -25.64
CA VAL A 154 7.01 -35.32 -26.64
C VAL A 154 7.25 -36.34 -27.75
N SER A 155 7.07 -35.94 -29.01
CA SER A 155 7.25 -36.81 -30.18
C SER A 155 8.58 -36.60 -30.93
N ASP A 156 9.50 -35.81 -30.37
CA ASP A 156 10.82 -35.55 -30.96
C ASP A 156 11.69 -36.83 -30.93
N PRO A 157 12.17 -37.34 -32.08
CA PRO A 157 13.05 -38.50 -32.12
C PRO A 157 14.30 -38.37 -31.24
N GLU A 158 14.84 -37.16 -31.08
CA GLU A 158 15.99 -36.91 -30.22
C GLU A 158 15.62 -37.17 -28.75
N VAL A 159 14.46 -36.67 -28.30
CA VAL A 159 13.95 -36.87 -26.93
C VAL A 159 13.65 -38.34 -26.67
N LEU A 160 13.07 -39.05 -27.64
CA LEU A 160 12.79 -40.49 -27.53
C LEU A 160 14.05 -41.33 -27.34
N ALA A 161 15.21 -40.86 -27.80
CA ALA A 161 16.50 -41.52 -27.62
C ALA A 161 17.18 -41.18 -26.28
N LEU A 162 16.75 -40.12 -25.58
CA LEU A 162 17.38 -39.68 -24.32
C LEU A 162 17.09 -40.68 -23.19
N GLN A 163 18.13 -40.92 -22.37
CA GLN A 163 18.06 -41.84 -21.23
C GLN A 163 18.25 -41.13 -19.87
N THR A 164 18.62 -39.85 -19.87
CA THR A 164 18.97 -39.12 -18.64
C THR A 164 18.31 -37.75 -18.59
N VAL A 165 18.03 -37.30 -17.36
CA VAL A 165 17.40 -36.00 -17.11
C VAL A 165 18.31 -34.84 -17.53
N ASP A 166 19.63 -34.99 -17.37
CA ASP A 166 20.62 -33.97 -17.79
C ASP A 166 20.59 -33.70 -19.30
N LYS A 167 20.50 -34.77 -20.10
CA LYS A 167 20.41 -34.65 -21.55
C LYS A 167 19.09 -34.01 -21.95
N PHE A 168 18.00 -34.33 -21.23
CA PHE A 168 16.71 -33.69 -21.45
C PHE A 168 16.75 -32.20 -21.11
N GLN A 169 17.41 -31.80 -20.03
CA GLN A 169 17.64 -30.39 -19.71
C GLN A 169 18.42 -29.66 -20.82
N SER A 170 19.48 -30.28 -21.34
CA SER A 170 20.25 -29.73 -22.47
C SER A 170 19.39 -29.56 -23.73
N TRP A 171 18.49 -30.52 -24.01
CA TRP A 171 17.52 -30.41 -25.09
C TRP A 171 16.55 -29.25 -24.87
N VAL A 172 15.94 -29.13 -23.68
CA VAL A 172 15.03 -28.02 -23.33
C VAL A 172 15.72 -26.66 -23.51
N GLN A 173 16.96 -26.53 -23.02
CA GLN A 173 17.75 -25.32 -23.16
C GLN A 173 18.01 -24.96 -24.63
N ARG A 174 18.37 -25.97 -25.45
CA ARG A 174 18.61 -25.76 -26.89
C ARG A 174 17.36 -25.30 -27.62
N ILE A 175 16.19 -25.93 -27.37
CA ILE A 175 14.93 -25.51 -27.99
C ILE A 175 14.53 -24.10 -27.54
N ARG A 176 14.72 -23.76 -26.26
CA ARG A 176 14.47 -22.39 -25.77
C ARG A 176 15.34 -21.36 -26.50
N VAL A 177 16.64 -21.65 -26.65
CA VAL A 177 17.59 -20.76 -27.35
C VAL A 177 17.21 -20.59 -28.82
N ASP A 178 16.81 -21.68 -29.50
CA ASP A 178 16.32 -21.63 -30.89
C ASP A 178 15.06 -20.76 -31.01
N ILE A 179 14.11 -20.86 -30.07
CA ILE A 179 12.95 -19.95 -30.03
C ILE A 179 13.38 -18.50 -29.82
N ASP A 180 14.29 -18.22 -28.88
CA ASP A 180 14.79 -16.87 -28.63
C ASP A 180 15.43 -16.26 -29.90
N GLU A 181 16.28 -17.02 -30.59
CA GLU A 181 16.91 -16.59 -31.85
C GLU A 181 15.87 -16.30 -32.94
N ARG A 182 14.92 -17.22 -33.15
CA ARG A 182 13.90 -17.08 -34.19
C ARG A 182 12.92 -15.95 -33.92
N VAL A 183 12.52 -15.75 -32.66
CA VAL A 183 11.65 -14.63 -32.25
C VAL A 183 12.36 -13.29 -32.45
N ASN A 184 13.63 -13.19 -32.07
CA ASN A 184 14.42 -11.98 -32.28
C ASN A 184 14.59 -11.66 -33.77
N ASN A 185 14.88 -12.68 -34.58
CA ASN A 185 15.08 -12.50 -36.02
C ASN A 185 13.78 -12.29 -36.80
N ALA A 186 12.64 -12.82 -36.32
CA ALA A 186 11.33 -12.59 -36.90
C ALA A 186 10.95 -11.09 -36.95
N ALA A 187 11.49 -10.26 -36.04
CA ALA A 187 11.33 -8.82 -36.08
C ALA A 187 11.93 -8.17 -37.35
N PHE A 188 12.98 -8.78 -37.91
CA PHE A 188 13.70 -8.28 -39.09
C PHE A 188 13.27 -9.00 -40.37
N ILE A 189 12.99 -10.30 -40.28
CA ILE A 189 12.68 -11.17 -41.42
C ILE A 189 11.17 -11.17 -41.75
N GLY A 190 10.31 -10.83 -40.77
CA GLY A 190 8.86 -10.78 -40.94
C GLY A 190 8.16 -12.14 -40.88
N THR A 191 8.90 -13.25 -40.71
CA THR A 191 8.35 -14.60 -40.59
C THR A 191 8.81 -15.27 -39.28
N LEU A 192 7.91 -16.04 -38.66
CA LEU A 192 8.21 -16.86 -37.48
C LEU A 192 7.94 -18.33 -37.82
N GLU A 193 9.00 -19.11 -37.97
CA GLU A 193 8.94 -20.55 -38.23
C GLU A 193 9.49 -21.34 -37.05
N LEU A 194 8.59 -21.96 -36.29
CA LEU A 194 8.94 -22.80 -35.13
C LEU A 194 8.46 -24.23 -35.37
N ARG A 195 9.30 -25.21 -35.03
CA ARG A 195 8.93 -26.63 -34.98
C ARG A 195 8.90 -27.07 -33.52
N ILE A 196 7.69 -27.19 -32.97
CA ILE A 196 7.49 -27.58 -31.57
C ILE A 196 6.94 -29.02 -31.52
N PRO A 197 7.68 -29.98 -30.93
CA PRO A 197 7.33 -31.41 -30.98
C PRO A 197 6.42 -31.86 -29.82
N PHE A 198 5.63 -30.95 -29.25
CA PHE A 198 4.68 -31.21 -28.17
C PHE A 198 3.56 -30.17 -28.16
N SER A 199 2.43 -30.47 -27.52
CA SER A 199 1.34 -29.52 -27.33
C SER A 199 1.59 -28.61 -26.12
N VAL A 200 1.06 -27.40 -26.16
CA VAL A 200 1.21 -26.42 -25.07
C VAL A 200 0.60 -26.95 -23.77
N GLY A 201 1.36 -26.84 -22.69
CA GLY A 201 1.03 -27.35 -21.35
C GLY A 201 1.42 -28.81 -21.13
N ALA A 202 1.79 -29.56 -22.18
CA ALA A 202 2.05 -30.99 -22.07
C ALA A 202 3.29 -31.32 -21.22
N LEU A 203 4.27 -30.41 -21.17
CA LEU A 203 5.47 -30.57 -20.34
C LEU A 203 5.23 -30.01 -18.93
N CYS A 204 4.96 -28.72 -18.80
CA CYS A 204 4.95 -28.06 -17.49
C CYS A 204 3.84 -28.60 -16.58
N LEU A 205 2.72 -29.06 -17.11
CA LEU A 205 1.64 -29.64 -16.30
C LEU A 205 1.88 -31.12 -15.96
N ASN A 206 2.76 -31.82 -16.70
CA ASN A 206 3.07 -33.25 -16.50
C ASN A 206 4.33 -33.49 -15.62
N LEU A 207 5.16 -32.48 -15.38
CA LEU A 207 6.41 -32.62 -14.64
C LEU A 207 6.25 -33.21 -13.24
N ARG A 208 5.15 -32.93 -12.54
CA ARG A 208 4.90 -33.56 -11.24
C ARG A 208 4.91 -35.08 -11.34
N LYS A 209 4.21 -35.64 -12.33
CA LYS A 209 4.14 -37.09 -12.54
C LYS A 209 5.52 -37.67 -12.83
N CYS A 210 6.32 -36.96 -13.62
CA CYS A 210 7.72 -37.32 -13.89
C CYS A 210 8.54 -37.37 -12.59
N ILE A 211 8.39 -36.38 -11.71
CA ILE A 211 9.08 -36.32 -10.40
C ILE A 211 8.63 -37.46 -9.46
N GLU A 212 7.34 -37.79 -9.45
CA GLU A 212 6.78 -38.85 -8.59
C GLU A 212 7.32 -40.24 -8.93
N VAL A 213 7.57 -40.52 -10.22
CA VAL A 213 8.17 -41.79 -10.66
C VAL A 213 9.70 -41.79 -10.54
N TRP A 214 10.32 -40.60 -10.55
CA TRP A 214 11.78 -40.45 -10.49
C TRP A 214 12.37 -40.85 -9.14
N HIS A 215 11.64 -40.58 -8.05
CA HIS A 215 12.10 -40.93 -6.70
C HIS A 215 10.92 -41.25 -5.75
N PRO A 216 10.93 -42.39 -5.03
CA PRO A 216 9.81 -42.80 -4.17
C PRO A 216 9.42 -41.79 -3.08
N ARG A 217 10.41 -41.11 -2.49
CA ARG A 217 10.19 -40.10 -1.44
C ARG A 217 9.61 -38.78 -1.97
N LEU A 218 9.49 -38.60 -3.28
CA LEU A 218 8.88 -37.41 -3.90
C LEU A 218 7.43 -37.66 -4.36
N ARG A 219 6.87 -38.83 -4.08
CA ARG A 219 5.47 -39.14 -4.37
C ARG A 219 4.52 -38.22 -3.61
N GLY A 220 3.51 -37.68 -4.30
CA GLY A 220 2.51 -36.80 -3.70
C GLY A 220 3.01 -35.37 -3.41
N LEU A 221 4.22 -35.02 -3.85
CA LEU A 221 4.77 -33.67 -3.71
C LEU A 221 3.92 -32.67 -4.50
N SER A 222 3.52 -31.56 -3.88
CA SER A 222 2.87 -30.47 -4.61
C SER A 222 3.89 -29.70 -5.44
N LEU A 223 3.64 -29.52 -6.74
CA LEU A 223 4.46 -28.68 -7.61
C LEU A 223 3.77 -27.32 -7.82
N ILE A 224 4.46 -26.24 -7.44
CA ILE A 224 3.91 -24.89 -7.42
C ILE A 224 4.74 -23.97 -8.32
N TYR A 225 4.08 -23.27 -9.24
CA TYR A 225 4.69 -22.25 -10.08
C TYR A 225 4.38 -20.86 -9.54
N LEU A 226 5.41 -20.15 -9.09
CA LEU A 226 5.34 -18.81 -8.52
C LEU A 226 5.66 -17.82 -9.64
N LEU A 227 4.62 -17.30 -10.30
CA LEU A 227 4.76 -16.32 -11.39
C LEU A 227 4.61 -14.92 -10.83
N ASP A 228 5.63 -14.07 -10.91
CA ASP A 228 5.57 -12.70 -10.38
C ASP A 228 5.55 -11.64 -11.49
N GLU A 229 5.05 -10.44 -11.17
CA GLU A 229 4.91 -9.29 -12.07
C GLU A 229 4.02 -9.56 -13.31
N ILE A 230 2.89 -10.27 -13.13
CA ILE A 230 1.99 -10.63 -14.24
C ILE A 230 1.44 -9.41 -15.00
N GLU A 231 1.48 -8.20 -14.42
CA GLU A 231 1.11 -6.97 -15.11
C GLU A 231 1.94 -6.70 -16.39
N ASN A 232 3.13 -7.28 -16.49
CA ASN A 232 4.02 -7.14 -17.64
C ASN A 232 3.55 -7.94 -18.86
N PHE A 233 2.74 -8.98 -18.67
CA PHE A 233 2.16 -9.75 -19.78
C PHE A 233 0.97 -9.04 -20.40
N SER A 234 0.84 -9.00 -21.72
CA SER A 234 -0.37 -8.49 -22.38
C SER A 234 -1.59 -9.37 -22.11
N LYS A 235 -2.75 -8.89 -22.55
CA LYS A 235 -4.02 -9.63 -22.46
C LYS A 235 -3.89 -11.02 -23.08
N GLN A 236 -3.26 -11.15 -24.26
CA GLN A 236 -3.12 -12.44 -24.95
C GLN A 236 -2.14 -13.39 -24.23
N GLN A 237 -1.09 -12.85 -23.62
CA GLN A 237 -0.14 -13.63 -22.85
C GLN A 237 -0.72 -14.09 -21.51
N GLN A 238 -1.56 -13.28 -20.87
CA GLN A 238 -2.30 -13.73 -19.69
C GLN A 238 -3.30 -14.85 -20.01
N GLN A 239 -3.88 -14.90 -21.22
CA GLN A 239 -4.70 -16.04 -21.64
C GLN A 239 -3.93 -17.36 -21.62
N VAL A 240 -2.63 -17.34 -21.91
CA VAL A 240 -1.77 -18.53 -21.79
C VAL A 240 -1.68 -18.98 -20.33
N VAL A 241 -1.34 -18.08 -19.42
CA VAL A 241 -1.24 -18.39 -17.98
C VAL A 241 -2.58 -18.89 -17.43
N ASN A 242 -3.69 -18.27 -17.82
CA ASN A 242 -5.03 -18.70 -17.45
C ASN A 242 -5.35 -20.10 -17.98
N SER A 243 -4.91 -20.44 -19.19
CA SER A 243 -5.05 -21.79 -19.75
C SER A 243 -4.26 -22.81 -18.93
N PHE A 244 -3.02 -22.49 -18.56
CA PHE A 244 -2.24 -23.35 -17.68
C PHE A 244 -2.90 -23.56 -16.31
N ILE A 245 -3.46 -22.51 -15.71
CA ILE A 245 -4.23 -22.60 -14.46
C ILE A 245 -5.43 -23.54 -14.63
N ARG A 246 -6.20 -23.39 -15.72
CA ARG A 246 -7.41 -24.18 -15.98
C ARG A 246 -7.10 -25.67 -16.15
N TYR A 247 -6.15 -25.99 -17.03
CA TYR A 247 -5.84 -27.36 -17.42
C TYR A 247 -4.83 -28.05 -16.48
N ALA A 248 -4.37 -27.36 -15.43
CA ALA A 248 -3.52 -27.98 -14.41
C ALA A 248 -4.22 -29.14 -13.69
N GLU A 249 -5.55 -29.09 -13.53
CA GLU A 249 -6.38 -30.14 -12.93
C GLU A 249 -5.85 -30.64 -11.56
N GLY A 250 -5.29 -29.73 -10.75
CA GLY A 250 -4.71 -30.06 -9.44
C GLY A 250 -3.38 -30.84 -9.50
N ARG A 251 -2.87 -31.16 -10.69
CA ARG A 251 -1.52 -31.75 -10.88
C ARG A 251 -0.46 -30.76 -10.44
N VAL A 252 -0.53 -29.53 -10.93
CA VAL A 252 0.32 -28.42 -10.52
C VAL A 252 -0.55 -27.24 -10.11
N THR A 253 0.02 -26.27 -9.40
CA THR A 253 -0.73 -25.05 -9.02
C THR A 253 0.09 -23.79 -9.25
N PHE A 254 -0.60 -22.67 -9.44
CA PHE A 254 0.03 -21.39 -9.69
C PHE A 254 -0.18 -20.43 -8.51
N ARG A 255 0.84 -19.65 -8.18
CA ARG A 255 0.74 -18.45 -7.34
C ARG A 255 1.20 -17.28 -8.18
N VAL A 256 0.24 -16.50 -8.67
CA VAL A 256 0.46 -15.41 -9.62
C VAL A 256 0.47 -14.08 -8.88
N GLY A 257 1.65 -13.49 -8.72
CA GLY A 257 1.86 -12.19 -8.11
C GLY A 257 1.67 -11.04 -9.11
N GLY A 258 1.02 -9.97 -8.66
CA GLY A 258 0.89 -8.76 -9.47
C GLY A 258 0.38 -7.54 -8.72
N ARG A 259 0.38 -6.39 -9.39
CA ARG A 259 -0.32 -5.18 -8.91
C ARG A 259 -1.84 -5.36 -8.84
N LEU A 260 -2.53 -4.44 -8.15
CA LEU A 260 -4.00 -4.44 -8.05
C LEU A 260 -4.71 -4.44 -9.42
N TYR A 261 -4.07 -3.85 -10.44
CA TYR A 261 -4.56 -3.79 -11.81
C TYR A 261 -3.90 -4.81 -12.74
N ALA A 262 -3.15 -5.77 -12.20
CA ALA A 262 -2.32 -6.64 -13.02
C ALA A 262 -3.14 -7.56 -13.93
N MET A 263 -4.35 -7.96 -13.50
CA MET A 263 -5.22 -8.84 -14.27
C MET A 263 -5.91 -8.07 -15.39
N LYS A 264 -5.54 -8.38 -16.63
CA LYS A 264 -6.11 -7.80 -17.86
C LYS A 264 -7.24 -8.66 -18.44
N THR A 265 -7.27 -9.95 -18.09
CA THR A 265 -8.30 -10.91 -18.52
C THR A 265 -8.29 -12.17 -17.65
N HIS A 266 -9.46 -12.82 -17.54
CA HIS A 266 -9.60 -14.18 -17.01
C HIS A 266 -9.87 -15.23 -18.09
N ALA A 267 -10.03 -14.80 -19.35
CA ALA A 267 -10.16 -15.68 -20.50
C ALA A 267 -8.93 -16.58 -20.66
N THR A 268 -9.18 -17.79 -21.15
CA THR A 268 -8.15 -18.74 -21.59
C THR A 268 -7.85 -18.55 -23.08
N MET A 269 -6.99 -19.41 -23.64
CA MET A 269 -6.76 -19.46 -25.09
C MET A 269 -7.90 -20.13 -25.85
N ALA A 270 -8.73 -20.92 -25.17
CA ALA A 270 -9.92 -21.50 -25.78
C ALA A 270 -11.03 -20.44 -25.86
N ASP A 271 -11.64 -20.31 -27.03
CA ASP A 271 -12.67 -19.29 -27.28
C ASP A 271 -13.88 -19.49 -26.35
N GLY A 272 -14.29 -18.42 -25.67
CA GLY A 272 -15.46 -18.41 -24.78
C GLY A 272 -15.23 -18.96 -23.37
N GLU A 273 -14.05 -19.51 -23.07
CA GLU A 273 -13.72 -20.09 -21.77
C GLU A 273 -12.98 -19.08 -20.87
N GLU A 274 -13.54 -18.77 -19.70
CA GLU A 274 -12.91 -17.91 -18.68
C GLU A 274 -12.82 -18.60 -17.33
N ASN A 275 -11.70 -18.39 -16.64
CA ASN A 275 -11.51 -18.86 -15.27
C ASN A 275 -12.36 -18.04 -14.30
N ARG A 276 -12.95 -18.72 -13.32
CA ARG A 276 -13.81 -18.12 -12.29
C ARG A 276 -13.17 -18.23 -10.93
N GLU A 277 -13.29 -17.15 -10.16
CA GLU A 277 -12.87 -17.15 -8.77
C GLU A 277 -13.71 -18.16 -7.96
N GLY A 278 -13.04 -18.94 -7.10
CA GLY A 278 -13.63 -20.04 -6.34
C GLY A 278 -13.60 -21.39 -7.06
N SER A 279 -13.49 -21.40 -8.39
CA SER A 279 -13.41 -22.63 -9.20
C SER A 279 -11.97 -22.94 -9.61
N GLU A 280 -11.33 -22.08 -10.42
CA GLU A 280 -9.97 -22.31 -10.91
C GLU A 280 -8.91 -21.60 -10.07
N PHE A 281 -9.26 -20.46 -9.43
CA PHE A 281 -8.35 -19.71 -8.58
C PHE A 281 -9.03 -19.00 -7.42
N LYS A 282 -8.24 -18.53 -6.45
CA LYS A 282 -8.66 -17.57 -5.40
C LYS A 282 -7.85 -16.28 -5.49
N THR A 283 -8.46 -15.14 -5.20
CA THR A 283 -7.74 -13.86 -5.11
C THR A 283 -7.40 -13.53 -3.66
N VAL A 284 -6.18 -13.05 -3.44
CA VAL A 284 -5.71 -12.56 -2.15
C VAL A 284 -5.13 -11.16 -2.34
N HIS A 285 -5.67 -10.18 -1.61
CA HIS A 285 -5.15 -8.82 -1.56
C HIS A 285 -4.18 -8.68 -0.38
N LEU A 286 -2.88 -8.66 -0.67
CA LEU A 286 -1.82 -8.64 0.35
C LEU A 286 -1.89 -7.38 1.23
N ASP A 287 -2.24 -6.24 0.63
CA ASP A 287 -2.32 -4.97 1.38
C ASP A 287 -3.41 -5.01 2.46
N ASP A 288 -4.53 -5.67 2.18
CA ASP A 288 -5.63 -5.83 3.14
C ASP A 288 -5.22 -6.70 4.32
N ILE A 289 -4.51 -7.80 4.04
CA ILE A 289 -3.94 -8.68 5.08
C ILE A 289 -2.98 -7.88 5.97
N LEU A 290 -2.04 -7.13 5.35
CA LEU A 290 -1.04 -6.38 6.11
C LEU A 290 -1.65 -5.21 6.91
N ARG A 291 -2.67 -4.53 6.37
CA ARG A 291 -3.38 -3.45 7.09
C ARG A 291 -4.23 -3.98 8.25
N ALA A 292 -4.83 -5.16 8.09
CA ALA A 292 -5.62 -5.81 9.15
C ALA A 292 -4.74 -6.55 10.19
N PHE A 293 -3.45 -6.75 9.89
CA PHE A 293 -2.55 -7.48 10.77
C PHE A 293 -2.21 -6.70 12.03
N LYS A 294 -2.80 -7.09 13.16
CA LYS A 294 -2.56 -6.47 14.47
C LYS A 294 -1.09 -6.48 14.90
N GLY A 295 -0.32 -7.47 14.45
CA GLY A 295 1.11 -7.60 14.72
C GLY A 295 2.02 -6.74 13.85
N TYR A 296 1.47 -5.86 12.98
CA TYR A 296 2.25 -5.05 12.07
C TYR A 296 3.28 -4.12 12.77
N PRO A 297 2.98 -3.49 13.93
CA PRO A 297 3.99 -2.71 14.65
C PRO A 297 5.20 -3.54 15.09
N GLU A 298 4.97 -4.78 15.52
CA GLU A 298 6.04 -5.70 15.90
C GLU A 298 6.84 -6.17 14.69
N PHE A 299 6.15 -6.47 13.58
CA PHE A 299 6.80 -6.70 12.29
C PHE A 299 7.71 -5.53 11.89
N ALA A 300 7.24 -4.28 12.02
CA ALA A 300 8.01 -3.10 11.69
C ALA A 300 9.29 -2.97 12.54
N ARG A 301 9.22 -3.27 13.84
CA ARG A 301 10.39 -3.29 14.74
C ARG A 301 11.45 -4.29 14.26
N LYS A 302 11.03 -5.54 14.03
CA LYS A 302 11.89 -6.61 13.51
C LYS A 302 12.47 -6.27 12.13
N PHE A 303 11.67 -5.64 11.28
CA PHE A 303 12.07 -5.20 9.96
C PHE A 303 13.16 -4.13 10.01
N VAL A 304 13.04 -3.13 10.89
CA VAL A 304 14.10 -2.14 11.11
C VAL A 304 15.36 -2.81 11.65
N TYR A 305 15.24 -3.69 12.65
CA TYR A 305 16.38 -4.43 13.20
C TYR A 305 17.15 -5.19 12.11
N LYS A 306 16.46 -5.98 11.28
CA LYS A 306 17.08 -6.73 10.18
C LYS A 306 17.82 -5.83 9.19
N ARG A 307 17.25 -4.66 8.86
CA ARG A 307 17.88 -3.69 7.96
C ARG A 307 19.16 -3.12 8.54
N LEU A 308 19.15 -2.75 9.81
CA LEU A 308 20.32 -2.23 10.52
C LEU A 308 21.43 -3.30 10.63
N THR A 309 21.10 -4.53 11.01
CA THR A 309 22.10 -5.62 11.06
C THR A 309 22.69 -5.94 9.69
N SER A 310 21.93 -5.77 8.61
CA SER A 310 22.39 -6.08 7.24
C SER A 310 23.53 -5.19 6.74
N VAL A 311 23.72 -4.00 7.34
CA VAL A 311 24.85 -3.10 7.04
C VAL A 311 26.01 -3.21 8.05
N GLY A 312 25.97 -4.25 8.90
CA GLY A 312 27.05 -4.55 9.85
C GLY A 312 27.00 -3.77 11.16
N LEU A 313 25.84 -3.22 11.55
CA LEU A 313 25.63 -2.77 12.93
C LEU A 313 25.62 -3.98 13.86
N SER A 314 26.42 -3.93 14.92
CA SER A 314 26.64 -5.07 15.80
C SER A 314 25.49 -5.27 16.79
N GLU A 315 25.37 -6.46 17.35
CA GLU A 315 24.44 -6.75 18.46
C GLU A 315 24.75 -5.86 19.69
N ASN A 316 25.99 -5.41 19.86
CA ASN A 316 26.35 -4.46 20.91
C ASN A 316 25.73 -3.07 20.69
N ASP A 317 25.45 -2.67 19.44
CA ASP A 317 24.85 -1.37 19.11
C ASP A 317 23.31 -1.40 19.17
N LEU A 318 22.71 -2.58 18.96
CA LEU A 318 21.26 -2.76 18.83
C LEU A 318 20.62 -3.50 20.01
N GLY A 319 21.43 -4.04 20.92
CA GLY A 319 21.00 -4.93 22.00
C GLY A 319 21.22 -6.41 21.65
N SER A 320 21.41 -7.23 22.68
CA SER A 320 21.77 -8.65 22.58
C SER A 320 20.75 -9.53 21.86
N SER A 321 19.54 -9.06 21.59
CA SER A 321 18.55 -9.78 20.80
C SER A 321 17.60 -8.85 20.04
N MET A 322 16.97 -9.39 19.00
CA MET A 322 15.94 -8.70 18.20
C MET A 322 14.75 -8.21 19.03
N GLY A 323 14.45 -8.86 20.16
CA GLY A 323 13.34 -8.48 21.06
C GLY A 323 13.67 -7.30 21.97
N ASP A 324 14.96 -7.01 22.19
CA ASP A 324 15.42 -5.95 23.08
C ASP A 324 15.57 -4.60 22.36
N PHE A 325 15.62 -4.62 21.02
CA PHE A 325 15.75 -3.42 20.21
C PHE A 325 14.42 -2.66 20.10
N ASP A 326 14.41 -1.41 20.55
CA ASP A 326 13.28 -0.51 20.45
C ASP A 326 13.60 0.69 19.54
N PRO A 327 13.17 0.66 18.26
CA PRO A 327 13.40 1.75 17.32
C PRO A 327 12.88 3.10 17.81
N SER A 328 11.85 3.13 18.67
CA SER A 328 11.23 4.38 19.12
C SER A 328 12.18 5.28 19.91
N ARG A 329 13.20 4.69 20.56
CA ARG A 329 14.22 5.43 21.32
C ARG A 329 15.07 6.35 20.44
N HIS A 330 15.13 6.11 19.13
CA HIS A 330 15.90 6.94 18.19
C HIS A 330 15.06 8.09 17.59
N PHE A 331 13.80 8.26 18.02
CA PHE A 331 12.91 9.29 17.53
C PHE A 331 12.31 10.09 18.69
N ALA A 332 12.50 11.41 18.70
CA ALA A 332 11.84 12.27 19.69
C ALA A 332 10.31 12.28 19.46
N GLU A 333 9.54 12.16 20.53
CA GLU A 333 8.08 12.24 20.49
C GLU A 333 7.58 13.68 20.64
N VAL A 334 6.36 13.94 20.19
CA VAL A 334 5.69 15.23 20.47
C VAL A 334 5.14 15.20 21.88
N GLU A 335 5.63 16.09 22.74
CA GLU A 335 5.15 16.22 24.11
C GLU A 335 3.68 16.66 24.15
N SER A 336 2.80 15.74 24.51
CA SER A 336 1.35 15.95 24.59
C SER A 336 0.83 16.25 26.00
N GLY A 337 1.71 16.15 27.02
CA GLY A 337 1.38 16.45 28.41
C GLY A 337 0.88 17.89 28.59
N ASN A 338 0.01 18.08 29.59
CA ASN A 338 -0.58 19.38 29.92
C ASN A 338 -1.15 20.12 28.70
N ALA A 339 -1.93 19.42 27.86
CA ALA A 339 -2.50 19.97 26.63
C ALA A 339 -1.47 20.55 25.66
N TYR A 340 -0.37 19.81 25.43
CA TYR A 340 0.71 20.15 24.49
C TYR A 340 1.46 21.45 24.83
N GLN A 341 1.40 21.91 26.09
CA GLN A 341 1.87 23.25 26.45
C GLN A 341 3.36 23.45 26.17
N SER A 342 4.23 22.48 26.49
CA SER A 342 5.67 22.56 26.22
C SER A 342 5.96 22.63 24.72
N PHE A 343 5.33 21.75 23.94
CA PHE A 343 5.44 21.75 22.49
C PHE A 343 4.99 23.08 21.87
N LEU A 344 3.84 23.61 22.28
CA LEU A 344 3.30 24.85 21.74
C LEU A 344 4.17 26.07 22.12
N LYS A 345 4.64 26.14 23.38
CA LYS A 345 5.56 27.20 23.84
C LYS A 345 6.92 27.18 23.13
N SER A 346 7.32 26.05 22.54
CA SER A 346 8.60 25.97 21.81
C SER A 346 8.65 26.81 20.53
N PHE A 347 7.50 27.24 19.99
CA PHE A 347 7.43 28.04 18.76
C PHE A 347 6.42 29.19 18.78
N ILE A 348 5.64 29.34 19.87
CA ILE A 348 4.67 30.42 20.04
C ILE A 348 5.19 31.38 21.10
N THR A 349 5.37 32.65 20.72
CA THR A 349 5.76 33.72 21.64
C THR A 349 4.53 34.31 22.34
N GLU A 350 4.68 34.69 23.61
CA GLU A 350 3.63 35.37 24.37
C GLU A 350 3.24 36.71 23.70
N GLY A 351 1.94 37.03 23.71
CA GLY A 351 1.38 38.26 23.12
C GLY A 351 0.95 38.17 21.65
N GLN A 352 1.18 37.05 20.96
CA GLN A 352 0.60 36.80 19.64
C GLN A 352 -0.70 35.99 19.77
N GLU A 353 -1.85 36.60 19.50
CA GLU A 353 -3.18 35.95 19.57
C GLU A 353 -3.76 35.62 18.18
N THR A 354 -2.89 35.30 17.22
CA THR A 354 -3.27 35.04 15.81
C THR A 354 -4.40 34.02 15.66
N HIS A 355 -4.45 33.03 16.56
CA HIS A 355 -5.44 31.97 16.53
C HIS A 355 -6.89 32.40 16.88
N LEU A 356 -7.06 33.61 17.46
CA LEU A 356 -8.35 34.19 17.83
C LEU A 356 -8.95 35.06 16.71
N GLN A 357 -8.12 35.68 15.87
CA GLN A 357 -8.54 36.70 14.88
C GLN A 357 -9.73 36.27 14.01
N ALA A 358 -9.71 35.04 13.50
CA ALA A 358 -10.79 34.51 12.68
C ALA A 358 -12.10 34.38 13.47
N PHE A 359 -12.03 33.92 14.71
CA PHE A 359 -13.20 33.78 15.57
C PHE A 359 -13.76 35.13 16.02
N GLU A 360 -12.90 36.09 16.37
CA GLU A 360 -13.30 37.46 16.71
C GLU A 360 -14.05 38.14 15.56
N THR A 361 -13.56 37.96 14.34
CA THR A 361 -14.22 38.46 13.12
C THR A 361 -15.61 37.87 12.98
N VAL A 362 -15.75 36.55 13.15
CA VAL A 362 -17.02 35.84 13.06
C VAL A 362 -18.00 36.27 14.15
N LEU A 363 -17.55 36.45 15.39
CA LEU A 363 -18.38 36.96 16.49
C LEU A 363 -18.84 38.41 16.24
N SER A 364 -17.95 39.24 15.69
CA SER A 364 -18.27 40.63 15.36
C SER A 364 -19.34 40.72 14.26
N LEU A 365 -19.22 39.91 13.21
CA LEU A 365 -20.25 39.77 12.17
C LEU A 365 -21.56 39.21 12.74
N TRP A 366 -21.49 38.27 13.68
CA TRP A 366 -22.70 37.74 14.31
C TRP A 366 -23.42 38.81 15.15
N ARG A 367 -22.66 39.65 15.87
CA ARG A 367 -23.20 40.79 16.63
C ARG A 367 -23.87 41.81 15.72
N GLN A 368 -23.29 42.11 14.56
CA GLN A 368 -23.90 43.05 13.59
C GLN A 368 -25.27 42.56 13.09
N ASN A 369 -25.48 41.23 13.07
CA ASN A 369 -26.74 40.61 12.66
C ASN A 369 -27.69 40.33 13.85
N ASP A 370 -27.34 40.78 15.06
CA ASP A 370 -28.17 40.68 16.25
C ASP A 370 -28.91 42.01 16.50
N ASP A 371 -30.09 42.14 15.90
CA ASP A 371 -30.95 43.33 15.97
C ASP A 371 -31.28 43.78 17.41
N ARG A 372 -31.13 42.89 18.39
CA ARG A 372 -31.42 43.14 19.81
C ARG A 372 -30.18 43.49 20.65
N GLY A 373 -28.97 43.40 20.09
CA GLY A 373 -27.72 43.74 20.78
C GLY A 373 -27.40 42.86 22.00
N ASN A 374 -27.89 41.63 22.05
CA ASN A 374 -27.68 40.68 23.15
C ASN A 374 -26.25 40.11 23.18
N LEU A 375 -25.56 40.04 22.03
CA LEU A 375 -24.24 39.45 21.96
C LEU A 375 -23.13 40.37 22.47
N ASN A 376 -22.55 40.03 23.63
CA ASN A 376 -21.33 40.65 24.14
C ASN A 376 -20.09 39.83 23.75
N VAL A 377 -19.40 40.26 22.68
CA VAL A 377 -18.22 39.59 22.12
C VAL A 377 -17.08 39.48 23.14
N SER A 378 -16.79 40.55 23.89
CA SER A 378 -15.72 40.56 24.88
C SER A 378 -15.98 39.54 26.00
N ALA A 379 -17.21 39.52 26.55
CA ALA A 379 -17.55 38.56 27.61
C ALA A 379 -17.43 37.10 27.15
N VAL A 380 -17.82 36.79 25.90
CA VAL A 380 -17.68 35.45 25.32
C VAL A 380 -16.21 35.07 25.15
N LEU A 381 -15.38 35.95 24.59
CA LEU A 381 -13.95 35.70 24.42
C LEU A 381 -13.26 35.49 25.77
N THR A 382 -13.52 36.37 26.75
CA THR A 382 -12.99 36.24 28.11
C THR A 382 -13.34 34.89 28.72
N ALA A 383 -14.60 34.45 28.64
CA ALA A 383 -15.03 33.18 29.20
C ALA A 383 -14.29 31.98 28.57
N LEU A 384 -14.09 31.98 27.25
CA LEU A 384 -13.50 30.87 26.50
C LEU A 384 -11.96 30.84 26.54
N VAL A 385 -11.30 31.99 26.75
CA VAL A 385 -9.85 32.15 26.53
C VAL A 385 -9.08 32.39 27.83
N GLU A 386 -9.58 33.27 28.71
CA GLU A 386 -8.82 33.78 29.84
C GLU A 386 -8.52 32.68 30.87
N GLY A 387 -7.23 32.50 31.19
CA GLY A 387 -6.74 31.52 32.15
C GLY A 387 -6.54 30.11 31.59
N PHE A 388 -6.77 29.87 30.29
CA PHE A 388 -6.63 28.55 29.69
C PHE A 388 -5.38 28.39 28.81
N PRO A 389 -4.78 27.19 28.73
CA PRO A 389 -3.74 26.89 27.73
C PRO A 389 -4.25 27.02 26.29
N LEU A 390 -3.38 27.38 25.34
CA LEU A 390 -3.72 27.63 23.93
C LEU A 390 -4.59 26.55 23.27
N LEU A 391 -4.27 25.27 23.50
CA LEU A 391 -5.06 24.17 22.94
C LEU A 391 -6.48 24.11 23.52
N ILE A 392 -6.63 24.42 24.81
CA ILE A 392 -7.93 24.47 25.50
C ILE A 392 -8.74 25.67 25.02
N GLN A 393 -8.09 26.82 24.78
CA GLN A 393 -8.75 27.98 24.15
C GLN A 393 -9.35 27.60 22.78
N LYS A 394 -8.56 26.93 21.92
CA LYS A 394 -9.05 26.40 20.63
C LYS A 394 -10.19 25.40 20.78
N LEU A 395 -10.10 24.49 21.74
CA LEU A 395 -11.15 23.50 21.99
C LEU A 395 -12.45 24.16 22.45
N ASN A 396 -12.34 25.15 23.35
CA ASN A 396 -13.47 25.96 23.81
C ASN A 396 -14.17 26.65 22.64
N ILE A 397 -13.41 27.29 21.75
CA ILE A 397 -13.93 27.94 20.55
C ILE A 397 -14.64 26.94 19.63
N LEU A 398 -14.06 25.77 19.40
CA LEU A 398 -14.69 24.73 18.58
C LEU A 398 -16.00 24.23 19.21
N CYS A 399 -15.99 23.94 20.52
CA CYS A 399 -17.18 23.54 21.25
C CYS A 399 -18.26 24.62 21.20
N PHE A 400 -17.87 25.89 21.31
CA PHE A 400 -18.77 27.03 21.19
C PHE A 400 -19.40 27.09 19.79
N CYS A 401 -18.60 26.99 18.73
CA CYS A 401 -19.09 26.98 17.34
C CYS A 401 -20.04 25.81 17.04
N LYS A 402 -19.96 24.71 17.80
CA LYS A 402 -20.84 23.54 17.66
C LYS A 402 -22.13 23.63 18.49
N LYS A 403 -22.13 24.38 19.61
CA LYS A 403 -23.25 24.45 20.57
C LYS A 403 -24.07 25.74 20.44
N ALA A 404 -23.41 26.87 20.25
CA ALA A 404 -24.05 28.17 20.22
C ALA A 404 -24.90 28.30 18.95
N SER A 405 -26.12 28.80 19.11
CA SER A 405 -27.09 28.86 18.01
C SER A 405 -27.77 30.22 17.90
N ARG A 406 -27.90 30.96 19.00
CA ARG A 406 -28.59 32.25 19.05
C ARG A 406 -27.74 33.28 19.81
N PRO A 407 -27.74 34.56 19.39
CA PRO A 407 -27.03 35.61 20.13
C PRO A 407 -27.39 35.66 21.63
N SER A 408 -28.62 35.33 21.99
CA SER A 408 -29.12 35.32 23.36
C SER A 408 -28.56 34.19 24.23
N ASP A 409 -28.16 33.05 23.67
CA ASP A 409 -27.62 31.90 24.42
C ASP A 409 -26.09 31.90 24.53
N ALA A 410 -25.42 32.77 23.76
CA ALA A 410 -23.97 32.77 23.62
C ALA A 410 -23.22 32.90 24.94
N ARG A 411 -23.65 33.78 25.85
CA ARG A 411 -22.94 33.97 27.14
C ARG A 411 -23.04 32.74 28.03
N ASP A 412 -24.23 32.14 28.11
CA ASP A 412 -24.47 30.97 28.95
C ASP A 412 -23.70 29.76 28.42
N VAL A 413 -23.75 29.53 27.10
CA VAL A 413 -22.97 28.46 26.45
C VAL A 413 -21.46 28.65 26.68
N ALA A 414 -20.95 29.88 26.63
CA ALA A 414 -19.54 30.15 26.89
C ALA A 414 -19.13 29.85 28.35
N ASN A 415 -20.00 30.18 29.32
CA ASN A 415 -19.77 29.88 30.73
C ASN A 415 -19.83 28.37 31.02
N GLU A 416 -20.79 27.63 30.45
CA GLU A 416 -20.87 26.17 30.58
C GLU A 416 -19.60 25.48 30.03
N ILE A 417 -19.08 25.98 28.92
CA ILE A 417 -17.83 25.48 28.33
C ILE A 417 -16.65 25.79 29.26
N ARG A 418 -16.59 26.99 29.83
CA ARG A 418 -15.55 27.38 30.81
C ARG A 418 -15.53 26.43 32.01
N GLU A 419 -16.68 26.16 32.61
CA GLU A 419 -16.80 25.22 33.73
C GLU A 419 -16.34 23.80 33.36
N SER A 420 -16.75 23.34 32.17
CA SER A 420 -16.32 22.04 31.63
C SER A 420 -14.80 21.96 31.44
N ALA A 421 -14.20 23.03 30.92
CA ALA A 421 -12.76 23.13 30.70
C ALA A 421 -11.96 23.14 32.01
N VAL A 422 -12.43 23.87 33.03
CA VAL A 422 -11.82 23.87 34.38
C VAL A 422 -11.87 22.46 34.98
N ARG A 423 -13.04 21.82 34.96
CA ARG A 423 -13.20 20.44 35.47
C ARG A 423 -12.30 19.43 34.74
N PHE A 424 -12.09 19.62 33.44
CA PHE A 424 -11.18 18.80 32.65
C PHE A 424 -9.71 18.99 33.09
N LEU A 425 -9.27 20.25 33.27
CA LEU A 425 -7.91 20.56 33.69
C LEU A 425 -7.61 20.13 35.13
N ASP A 426 -8.60 20.23 36.03
CA ASP A 426 -8.49 19.78 37.42
C ASP A 426 -8.52 18.24 37.56
N GLY A 427 -8.74 17.50 36.46
CA GLY A 427 -8.81 16.04 36.47
C GLY A 427 -10.08 15.46 37.11
N VAL A 428 -11.11 16.30 37.34
CA VAL A 428 -12.39 15.91 37.96
C VAL A 428 -13.40 15.44 36.91
N ALA A 429 -13.15 15.69 35.62
CA ALA A 429 -13.98 15.20 34.53
C ALA A 429 -13.79 13.70 34.28
N GLY A 430 -14.91 12.96 34.16
CA GLY A 430 -14.87 11.53 33.85
C GLY A 430 -14.52 11.25 32.38
N LYS A 431 -14.00 10.05 32.07
CA LYS A 431 -13.65 9.65 30.69
C LYS A 431 -14.80 9.71 29.67
N LYS A 432 -16.05 9.62 30.14
CA LYS A 432 -17.28 9.70 29.32
C LYS A 432 -17.85 11.12 29.22
N ASP A 433 -17.23 12.09 29.87
CA ASP A 433 -17.66 13.48 29.81
C ASP A 433 -17.53 14.04 28.38
N SER A 434 -18.51 14.84 27.96
CA SER A 434 -18.59 15.36 26.59
C SER A 434 -17.37 16.20 26.19
N TYR A 435 -16.81 16.96 27.12
CA TYR A 435 -15.64 17.81 26.89
C TYR A 435 -14.37 16.96 26.81
N THR A 436 -14.24 15.96 27.68
CA THR A 436 -13.12 14.99 27.63
C THR A 436 -13.11 14.22 26.30
N ILE A 437 -14.28 13.81 25.82
CA ILE A 437 -14.45 13.18 24.50
C ILE A 437 -14.05 14.16 23.38
N ALA A 438 -14.51 15.41 23.43
CA ALA A 438 -14.16 16.42 22.45
C ALA A 438 -12.64 16.68 22.39
N TYR A 439 -11.97 16.76 23.54
CA TYR A 439 -10.50 16.85 23.60
C TYR A 439 -9.85 15.64 22.91
N GLY A 440 -10.25 14.42 23.28
CA GLY A 440 -9.71 13.20 22.68
C GLY A 440 -9.97 13.06 21.18
N HIS A 441 -11.01 13.73 20.67
CA HIS A 441 -11.35 13.75 19.25
C HIS A 441 -10.51 14.78 18.49
N TYR A 442 -10.49 16.02 18.96
CA TYR A 442 -10.05 17.16 18.15
C TYR A 442 -8.64 17.68 18.51
N ALA A 443 -8.02 17.26 19.61
CA ALA A 443 -6.73 17.81 20.06
C ALA A 443 -5.66 17.83 18.95
N GLN A 444 -5.49 16.74 18.20
CA GLN A 444 -4.49 16.69 17.11
C GLN A 444 -4.81 17.62 15.94
N ASP A 445 -6.10 17.81 15.63
CA ASP A 445 -6.52 18.74 14.58
C ASP A 445 -6.34 20.19 15.01
N LEU A 446 -6.62 20.50 16.28
CA LEU A 446 -6.43 21.83 16.87
C LEU A 446 -4.94 22.18 17.03
N VAL A 447 -4.09 21.23 17.40
CA VAL A 447 -2.63 21.42 17.37
C VAL A 447 -2.16 21.73 15.95
N ALA A 448 -2.69 21.03 14.94
CA ALA A 448 -2.38 21.34 13.55
C ALA A 448 -2.83 22.77 13.16
N GLN A 449 -4.03 23.19 13.58
CA GLN A 449 -4.49 24.57 13.38
C GLN A 449 -3.54 25.59 14.02
N LEU A 450 -3.12 25.38 15.27
CA LEU A 450 -2.15 26.26 15.93
C LEU A 450 -0.81 26.30 15.18
N CYS A 451 -0.30 25.18 14.68
CA CYS A 451 0.90 25.18 13.84
C CYS A 451 0.73 26.03 12.56
N ARG A 452 -0.47 26.05 11.97
CA ARG A 452 -0.79 26.88 10.79
C ARG A 452 -0.92 28.36 11.15
N ASP A 453 -1.69 28.66 12.20
CA ASP A 453 -1.97 30.03 12.64
C ASP A 453 -0.68 30.78 13.01
N TYR A 454 0.25 30.08 13.67
CA TYR A 454 1.55 30.62 14.06
C TYR A 454 2.68 30.34 13.07
N LYS A 455 2.36 29.85 11.86
CA LYS A 455 3.33 29.62 10.77
C LYS A 455 4.59 28.85 11.22
N ARG A 456 4.40 27.78 12.01
CA ARG A 456 5.50 26.91 12.47
C ARG A 456 6.37 26.50 11.27
N SER A 457 7.67 26.66 11.38
CA SER A 457 8.64 26.54 10.25
C SER A 457 8.54 25.24 9.45
N ARG A 458 8.22 24.11 10.10
CA ARG A 458 8.05 22.79 9.47
C ARG A 458 6.59 22.32 9.40
N GLY A 459 5.63 23.20 9.68
CA GLY A 459 4.20 22.87 9.67
C GLY A 459 3.79 21.91 10.79
N VAL A 460 2.81 21.05 10.52
CA VAL A 460 2.30 20.05 11.46
C VAL A 460 3.38 18.99 11.75
N PRO A 461 3.61 18.61 13.02
CA PRO A 461 4.61 17.60 13.33
C PRO A 461 4.16 16.19 12.88
N TYR A 462 5.07 15.47 12.23
CA TYR A 462 4.98 14.02 11.98
C TYR A 462 6.23 13.38 12.56
N ALA A 463 6.13 12.95 13.81
CA ALA A 463 7.24 12.43 14.59
C ALA A 463 6.81 11.26 15.48
N GLY A 464 7.77 10.44 15.87
CA GLY A 464 7.60 9.18 16.58
C GLY A 464 7.66 7.98 15.63
N PHE A 465 8.26 6.89 16.10
CA PHE A 465 8.34 5.66 15.31
C PHE A 465 6.95 5.10 15.01
N ASP A 466 6.04 5.13 15.99
CA ASP A 466 4.66 4.67 15.82
C ASP A 466 3.89 5.51 14.78
N THR A 467 4.21 6.80 14.66
CA THR A 467 3.68 7.68 13.60
C THR A 467 4.14 7.18 12.22
N PHE A 468 5.42 6.84 12.06
CA PHE A 468 5.95 6.30 10.80
C PHE A 468 5.37 4.92 10.46
N VAL A 469 5.17 4.06 11.46
CA VAL A 469 4.49 2.76 11.29
C VAL A 469 3.05 2.96 10.85
N ARG A 470 2.31 3.92 11.42
CA ARG A 470 0.93 4.24 10.96
C ARG A 470 0.93 4.83 9.56
N MET A 471 1.89 5.69 9.25
CA MET A 471 2.05 6.28 7.92
C MET A 471 2.34 5.23 6.84
N SER A 472 3.02 4.14 7.20
CA SER A 472 3.31 3.07 6.24
C SER A 472 2.03 2.35 5.77
N CYS A 473 0.96 2.40 6.57
CA CYS A 473 -0.35 1.82 6.28
C CYS A 473 -0.25 0.35 5.83
N GLY A 474 0.52 -0.45 6.56
CA GLY A 474 0.72 -1.88 6.25
C GLY A 474 1.72 -2.14 5.11
N ASN A 475 2.26 -1.12 4.45
CA ASN A 475 3.22 -1.30 3.36
C ASN A 475 4.68 -1.12 3.83
N PRO A 476 5.51 -2.19 3.87
CA PRO A 476 6.89 -2.10 4.34
C PRO A 476 7.77 -1.13 3.53
N ARG A 477 7.51 -0.95 2.22
CA ARG A 477 8.23 0.01 1.38
C ARG A 477 7.98 1.45 1.84
N ASN A 478 6.75 1.79 2.24
CA ASN A 478 6.44 3.13 2.73
C ASN A 478 7.23 3.43 4.01
N LEU A 479 7.39 2.45 4.90
CA LEU A 479 8.23 2.59 6.08
C LEU A 479 9.71 2.81 5.70
N LEU A 480 10.23 2.04 4.73
CA LEU A 480 11.60 2.23 4.23
C LEU A 480 11.79 3.64 3.66
N ILE A 481 10.85 4.16 2.86
CA ILE A 481 10.95 5.51 2.29
C ILE A 481 11.12 6.55 3.41
N ILE A 482 10.30 6.48 4.46
CA ILE A 482 10.36 7.44 5.57
C ILE A 482 11.69 7.33 6.31
N LEU A 483 12.12 6.11 6.63
CA LEU A 483 13.37 5.86 7.36
C LEU A 483 14.62 6.20 6.54
N GLU A 484 14.58 5.97 5.23
CA GLU A 484 15.65 6.32 4.29
C GLU A 484 15.89 7.83 4.29
N ARG A 485 14.83 8.64 4.23
CA ARG A 485 14.91 10.11 4.34
C ARG A 485 15.35 10.56 5.72
N ALA A 486 14.82 9.96 6.79
CA ALA A 486 15.22 10.28 8.15
C ALA A 486 16.73 10.02 8.37
N TYR A 487 17.23 8.89 7.89
CA TYR A 487 18.65 8.53 7.94
C TYR A 487 19.50 9.48 7.08
N ALA A 488 19.05 9.81 5.86
CA ALA A 488 19.76 10.73 4.99
C ALA A 488 19.90 12.14 5.60
N ILE A 489 18.85 12.64 6.25
CA ILE A 489 18.87 13.95 6.95
C ILE A 489 19.84 13.92 8.14
N ALA A 490 19.83 12.85 8.94
CA ALA A 490 20.76 12.70 10.06
C ALA A 490 22.22 12.64 9.55
N ALA A 491 22.48 11.80 8.54
CA ALA A 491 23.80 11.65 7.94
C ALA A 491 24.32 12.97 7.32
N PHE A 492 23.47 13.72 6.61
CA PHE A 492 23.83 15.03 6.04
C PHE A 492 24.26 16.04 7.12
N ARG A 493 23.70 15.92 8.32
CA ARG A 493 24.02 16.77 9.48
C ARG A 493 25.14 16.22 10.36
N ASN A 494 25.79 15.14 9.95
CA ASN A 494 26.82 14.43 10.73
C ASN A 494 26.32 13.94 12.10
N GLU A 495 25.05 13.56 12.20
CA GLU A 495 24.46 12.97 13.40
C GLU A 495 24.40 11.46 13.26
N ASP A 496 24.84 10.75 14.30
CA ASP A 496 24.73 9.30 14.34
C ASP A 496 23.26 8.91 14.61
N PHE A 497 22.66 8.19 13.66
CA PHE A 497 21.25 7.81 13.71
C PHE A 497 20.94 6.82 14.84
N ILE A 498 21.93 6.01 15.27
CA ILE A 498 21.76 4.96 16.27
C ILE A 498 22.35 5.38 17.62
N LYS A 499 23.58 5.87 17.62
CA LYS A 499 24.32 6.22 18.85
C LYS A 499 24.09 7.67 19.30
N GLY A 500 23.55 8.52 18.42
CA GLY A 500 23.29 9.91 18.70
C GLY A 500 22.04 10.12 19.55
N SER A 501 21.75 11.40 19.83
CA SER A 501 20.49 11.81 20.42
C SER A 501 19.32 11.45 19.49
N PRO A 502 18.12 11.17 20.03
CA PRO A 502 16.93 10.91 19.22
C PRO A 502 16.71 12.01 18.16
N LEU A 503 16.32 11.60 16.95
CA LEU A 503 16.10 12.54 15.85
C LEU A 503 15.01 13.54 16.24
N SER A 504 15.27 14.84 16.11
CA SER A 504 14.33 15.86 16.56
C SER A 504 13.01 15.85 15.76
N VAL A 505 11.93 16.31 16.39
CA VAL A 505 10.58 16.40 15.76
C VAL A 505 10.61 17.16 14.43
N ASN A 506 11.41 18.23 14.34
CA ASN A 506 11.55 19.02 13.10
C ASN A 506 12.17 18.21 11.96
N ARG A 507 13.22 17.42 12.24
CA ARG A 507 13.90 16.60 11.24
C ARG A 507 13.07 15.41 10.82
N GLN A 508 12.36 14.79 11.77
CA GLN A 508 11.38 13.75 11.46
C GLN A 508 10.26 14.25 10.56
N THR A 509 9.75 15.46 10.84
CA THR A 509 8.72 16.11 10.01
C THR A 509 9.24 16.43 8.61
N GLU A 510 10.49 16.89 8.49
CA GLU A 510 11.16 17.12 7.21
C GLU A 510 11.31 15.83 6.41
N ALA A 511 11.74 14.73 7.04
CA ALA A 511 11.81 13.41 6.43
C ALA A 511 10.44 12.92 5.92
N ALA A 512 9.38 13.12 6.73
CA ALA A 512 8.02 12.76 6.36
C ALA A 512 7.49 13.56 5.17
N LEU A 513 7.82 14.86 5.09
CA LEU A 513 7.49 15.72 3.94
C LEU A 513 8.21 15.28 2.66
N GLU A 514 9.50 14.97 2.75
CA GLU A 514 10.28 14.46 1.61
C GLU A 514 9.78 13.09 1.15
N ALA A 515 9.43 12.21 2.08
CA ALA A 515 8.82 10.91 1.79
C ALA A 515 7.47 11.06 1.08
N ALA A 516 6.59 11.93 1.57
CA ALA A 516 5.30 12.23 0.94
C ALA A 516 5.50 12.78 -0.48
N ARG A 517 6.47 13.68 -0.67
CA ARG A 517 6.83 14.23 -1.97
C ARG A 517 7.34 13.16 -2.93
N PHE A 518 8.25 12.31 -2.47
CA PHE A 518 8.81 11.21 -3.26
C PHE A 518 7.70 10.25 -3.75
N VAL A 519 6.80 9.82 -2.87
CA VAL A 519 5.69 8.92 -3.25
C VAL A 519 4.74 9.60 -4.23
N PHE A 520 4.43 10.88 -4.02
CA PHE A 520 3.51 11.60 -4.89
C PHE A 520 4.10 11.88 -6.29
N GLU A 521 5.35 12.32 -6.36
CA GLU A 521 5.97 12.87 -7.59
C GLU A 521 6.82 11.83 -8.35
N GLN A 522 7.50 10.90 -7.66
CA GLN A 522 8.55 10.07 -8.27
C GLN A 522 8.23 8.57 -8.34
N ASP A 523 7.26 8.06 -7.56
CA ASP A 523 7.00 6.61 -7.50
C ASP A 523 5.94 6.10 -8.52
N VAL A 524 5.32 7.01 -9.30
CA VAL A 524 4.23 6.71 -10.27
C VAL A 524 4.69 6.78 -11.72
N ILE A 525 4.06 5.96 -12.58
CA ILE A 525 4.31 5.86 -14.03
C ILE A 525 4.11 7.25 -14.68
N LEU A 526 5.07 7.71 -15.47
CA LEU A 526 4.99 8.99 -16.18
C LEU A 526 3.99 8.87 -17.34
N GLY A 527 3.00 9.79 -17.41
CA GLY A 527 1.97 9.84 -18.45
C GLY A 527 0.86 10.86 -18.13
N THR A 528 0.06 11.23 -19.13
CA THR A 528 -1.04 12.22 -18.99
C THR A 528 -2.11 11.77 -18.00
N GLU A 529 -2.45 10.47 -17.96
CA GLU A 529 -3.40 9.90 -17.01
C GLU A 529 -2.93 10.06 -15.54
N THR A 530 -1.63 9.92 -15.29
CA THR A 530 -1.05 10.07 -13.95
C THR A 530 -1.17 11.50 -13.43
N GLU A 531 -0.98 12.51 -14.30
CA GLU A 531 -1.14 13.91 -13.92
C GLU A 531 -2.59 14.24 -13.55
N VAL A 532 -3.55 13.74 -14.32
CA VAL A 532 -4.98 13.90 -14.01
C VAL A 532 -5.34 13.24 -12.67
N VAL A 533 -4.78 12.07 -12.40
CA VAL A 533 -4.94 11.40 -11.10
C VAL A 533 -4.35 12.26 -9.98
N ARG A 534 -3.12 12.77 -10.12
CA ARG A 534 -2.47 13.63 -9.12
C ARG A 534 -3.28 14.88 -8.82
N GLU A 535 -3.79 15.55 -9.83
CA GLU A 535 -4.64 16.74 -9.67
C GLU A 535 -5.93 16.39 -8.91
N SER A 536 -6.53 15.23 -9.19
CA SER A 536 -7.70 14.74 -8.47
C SER A 536 -7.40 14.44 -6.99
N ILE A 537 -6.22 13.86 -6.68
CA ILE A 537 -5.75 13.68 -5.30
C ILE A 537 -5.50 15.03 -4.62
N ALA A 538 -4.92 16.01 -5.32
CA ALA A 538 -4.68 17.33 -4.80
C ALA A 538 -5.99 18.04 -4.42
N ARG A 539 -7.02 17.97 -5.29
CA ARG A 539 -8.37 18.49 -4.99
C ARG A 539 -8.99 17.80 -3.78
N LEU A 540 -8.95 16.47 -3.71
CA LEU A 540 -9.45 15.74 -2.53
C LEU A 540 -8.71 16.16 -1.25
N ALA A 541 -7.39 16.25 -1.30
CA ALA A 541 -6.58 16.65 -0.16
C ALA A 541 -6.85 18.11 0.25
N GLN A 542 -7.10 18.99 -0.71
CA GLN A 542 -7.49 20.38 -0.46
C GLN A 542 -8.84 20.46 0.25
N LEU A 543 -9.84 19.68 -0.16
CA LEU A 543 -11.12 19.58 0.56
C LEU A 543 -10.92 19.14 2.01
N LEU A 544 -10.17 18.06 2.24
CA LEU A 544 -9.90 17.53 3.57
C LEU A 544 -9.10 18.53 4.43
N ARG A 545 -8.17 19.26 3.80
CA ARG A 545 -7.41 20.33 4.45
C ARG A 545 -8.35 21.47 4.85
N THR A 546 -9.20 21.95 3.95
CA THR A 546 -10.19 22.99 4.26
C THR A 546 -11.11 22.57 5.40
N ALA A 547 -11.52 21.31 5.45
CA ALA A 547 -12.26 20.76 6.59
C ALA A 547 -11.45 20.83 7.89
N ARG A 548 -10.22 20.31 7.90
CA ARG A 548 -9.37 20.22 9.11
C ARG A 548 -9.06 21.58 9.73
N TYR A 549 -8.80 22.58 8.89
CA TYR A 549 -8.36 23.91 9.33
C TYR A 549 -9.50 24.93 9.41
N SER A 550 -10.75 24.48 9.32
CA SER A 550 -11.90 25.35 9.50
C SER A 550 -12.18 25.63 10.98
N LEU A 551 -12.79 26.79 11.24
CA LEU A 551 -13.23 27.19 12.59
C LEU A 551 -14.19 26.17 13.19
N ASN A 552 -15.21 25.74 12.42
CA ASN A 552 -16.10 24.65 12.79
C ASN A 552 -15.74 23.38 12.02
N VAL A 553 -14.76 22.63 12.54
CA VAL A 553 -14.27 21.38 11.95
C VAL A 553 -15.46 20.42 11.72
N PRO A 554 -15.80 20.06 10.46
CA PRO A 554 -17.01 19.31 10.17
C PRO A 554 -16.93 17.86 10.67
N GLU A 555 -15.76 17.23 10.55
CA GLU A 555 -15.53 15.83 10.90
C GLU A 555 -14.16 15.66 11.59
N VAL A 556 -14.07 14.71 12.52
CA VAL A 556 -12.84 14.46 13.29
C VAL A 556 -11.80 13.76 12.41
N SER A 557 -10.54 14.21 12.48
CA SER A 557 -9.41 13.68 11.72
C SER A 557 -9.72 13.52 10.22
N PRO A 558 -9.92 14.64 9.47
CA PRO A 558 -10.28 14.60 8.05
C PRO A 558 -9.22 13.92 7.17
N ALA A 559 -9.38 12.63 6.94
CA ALA A 559 -8.56 11.82 6.03
C ALA A 559 -9.40 10.88 5.13
N VAL A 560 -10.70 10.78 5.40
CA VAL A 560 -11.63 9.83 4.79
C VAL A 560 -12.82 10.57 4.23
N VAL A 561 -13.29 10.14 3.06
CA VAL A 561 -14.54 10.60 2.45
C VAL A 561 -15.47 9.45 2.14
N SER A 562 -16.78 9.72 2.09
CA SER A 562 -17.80 8.74 1.73
C SER A 562 -18.80 9.26 0.71
N PHE A 563 -19.26 8.39 -0.19
CA PHE A 563 -20.23 8.73 -1.25
C PHE A 563 -20.93 7.49 -1.79
N ALA A 564 -22.08 7.67 -2.45
CA ALA A 564 -22.77 6.60 -3.15
C ALA A 564 -22.07 6.28 -4.48
N ASP A 565 -21.92 4.99 -4.82
CA ASP A 565 -21.29 4.60 -6.10
C ASP A 565 -22.07 5.12 -7.32
N SER A 566 -23.40 5.25 -7.20
CA SER A 566 -24.29 5.81 -8.22
C SER A 566 -24.10 7.30 -8.50
N TYR A 567 -23.28 7.99 -7.69
CA TYR A 567 -22.91 9.38 -7.94
C TYR A 567 -21.81 9.51 -8.99
N LEU A 568 -20.99 8.48 -9.19
CA LEU A 568 -19.84 8.56 -10.09
C LEU A 568 -20.28 8.52 -11.55
N THR A 569 -19.86 9.53 -12.31
CA THR A 569 -19.83 9.44 -13.78
C THR A 569 -18.70 8.52 -14.23
N GLU A 570 -18.74 8.02 -15.46
CA GLU A 570 -17.73 7.08 -15.93
C GLU A 570 -16.30 7.66 -16.00
N PRO A 571 -16.09 8.93 -16.41
CA PRO A 571 -14.77 9.57 -16.29
C PRO A 571 -14.26 9.61 -14.84
N ALA A 572 -15.13 9.94 -13.89
CA ALA A 572 -14.78 9.96 -12.46
C ALA A 572 -14.45 8.56 -11.93
N ARG A 573 -15.20 7.54 -12.37
CA ARG A 573 -14.96 6.14 -12.02
C ARG A 573 -13.59 5.66 -12.50
N THR A 574 -13.19 6.01 -13.72
CA THR A 574 -11.88 5.66 -14.29
C THR A 574 -10.73 6.28 -13.48
N ILE A 575 -10.82 7.58 -13.16
CA ILE A 575 -9.78 8.27 -12.39
C ILE A 575 -9.71 7.75 -10.96
N LEU A 576 -10.85 7.51 -10.30
CA LEU A 576 -10.88 6.90 -8.98
C LEU A 576 -10.24 5.51 -8.98
N ARG A 577 -10.53 4.67 -9.98
CA ARG A 577 -9.87 3.37 -10.13
C ARG A 577 -8.36 3.52 -10.31
N ALA A 578 -7.92 4.46 -11.16
CA ALA A 578 -6.50 4.73 -11.35
C ALA A 578 -5.80 5.22 -10.06
N ALA A 579 -6.47 6.03 -9.25
CA ALA A 579 -5.99 6.49 -7.94
C ALA A 579 -5.84 5.35 -6.92
N LEU A 580 -6.80 4.42 -6.87
CA LEU A 580 -6.73 3.21 -6.04
C LEU A 580 -5.60 2.28 -6.51
N ASN A 581 -5.50 2.07 -7.82
CA ASN A 581 -4.46 1.25 -8.46
C ASN A 581 -3.04 1.79 -8.21
N SER A 582 -2.91 3.11 -8.14
CA SER A 582 -1.66 3.81 -7.82
C SER A 582 -1.39 3.91 -6.32
N SER A 583 -2.26 3.35 -5.48
CA SER A 583 -2.17 3.39 -4.01
C SER A 583 -2.11 4.81 -3.42
N PHE A 584 -2.64 5.81 -4.13
CA PHE A 584 -2.87 7.14 -3.55
C PHE A 584 -4.08 7.16 -2.63
N LEU A 585 -5.05 6.30 -2.92
CA LEU A 585 -6.27 6.09 -2.14
C LEU A 585 -6.37 4.62 -1.74
N PHE A 586 -7.05 4.37 -0.63
CA PHE A 586 -7.45 3.04 -0.20
C PHE A 586 -8.96 2.96 -0.06
N GLU A 587 -9.57 1.91 -0.60
CA GLU A 587 -10.95 1.56 -0.31
C GLU A 587 -11.02 0.96 1.10
N LEU A 588 -12.02 1.35 1.89
CA LEU A 588 -12.26 0.79 3.21
C LEU A 588 -13.43 -0.20 3.14
N SER A 589 -13.20 -1.42 3.64
CA SER A 589 -14.17 -2.53 3.60
C SER A 589 -15.45 -2.29 4.41
N GLU A 590 -15.41 -1.37 5.39
CA GLU A 590 -16.57 -0.95 6.16
C GLU A 590 -17.29 0.22 5.47
N GLY A 591 -18.07 -0.05 4.42
CA GLY A 591 -18.98 0.93 3.84
C GLY A 591 -19.92 1.55 4.88
N ARG A 592 -20.44 2.76 4.65
CA ARG A 592 -21.44 3.37 5.56
C ARG A 592 -22.84 2.99 5.08
N PRO A 593 -23.73 2.41 5.91
CA PRO A 593 -25.13 2.31 5.54
C PRO A 593 -25.66 3.70 5.22
N ALA A 594 -26.25 3.90 4.04
CA ALA A 594 -26.84 5.17 3.69
C ALA A 594 -27.95 5.51 4.69
N ARG A 595 -28.02 6.77 5.13
CA ARG A 595 -29.00 7.21 6.14
C ARG A 595 -30.46 6.92 5.72
N ASN A 596 -30.73 6.87 4.42
CA ASN A 596 -32.08 6.74 3.85
C ASN A 596 -32.22 5.55 2.87
N SER A 597 -31.25 4.64 2.79
CA SER A 597 -31.35 3.42 1.96
C SER A 597 -30.47 2.30 2.54
N GLN A 598 -30.77 1.05 2.23
CA GLN A 598 -29.89 -0.08 2.62
C GLN A 598 -28.60 -0.16 1.78
N ALA A 599 -28.36 0.81 0.87
CA ALA A 599 -27.15 0.83 0.07
C ALA A 599 -25.95 1.28 0.92
N LEU A 600 -24.82 0.58 0.78
CA LEU A 600 -23.56 0.94 1.43
C LEU A 600 -22.84 2.01 0.60
N ASN A 601 -22.66 3.19 1.19
CA ASN A 601 -21.77 4.21 0.63
C ASN A 601 -20.34 3.69 0.64
N ARG A 602 -19.64 3.94 -0.46
CA ARG A 602 -18.21 3.72 -0.59
C ARG A 602 -17.48 4.63 0.38
N LYS A 603 -16.35 4.15 0.89
CA LYS A 603 -15.46 4.90 1.76
C LYS A 603 -14.04 4.78 1.24
N ILE A 604 -13.40 5.93 1.04
CA ILE A 604 -12.03 5.99 0.59
C ILE A 604 -11.20 6.88 1.51
N GLN A 605 -9.96 6.48 1.73
CA GLN A 605 -9.00 7.19 2.56
C GLN A 605 -7.80 7.63 1.72
N ILE A 606 -7.30 8.85 1.95
CA ILE A 606 -6.01 9.27 1.41
C ILE A 606 -4.88 8.49 2.07
N ASN A 607 -3.94 7.98 1.27
CA ASN A 607 -2.82 7.21 1.80
C ASN A 607 -2.06 8.02 2.88
N PRO A 608 -1.94 7.54 4.13
CA PRO A 608 -1.31 8.26 5.23
C PRO A 608 0.11 8.77 4.97
N ILE A 609 0.89 8.10 4.10
CA ILE A 609 2.22 8.59 3.72
C ILE A 609 2.17 9.94 2.99
N LEU A 610 1.04 10.28 2.36
CA LEU A 610 0.85 11.54 1.65
C LEU A 610 0.35 12.67 2.56
N ALA A 611 -0.12 12.34 3.77
CA ALA A 611 -0.70 13.32 4.70
C ALA A 611 0.22 14.52 5.00
N PRO A 612 1.56 14.36 5.17
CA PRO A 612 2.48 15.48 5.39
C PRO A 612 2.39 16.57 4.34
N ARG A 613 2.21 16.22 3.05
CA ARG A 613 2.18 17.18 1.94
C ARG A 613 1.08 18.24 2.12
N TRP A 614 -0.05 17.86 2.70
CA TRP A 614 -1.18 18.76 2.92
C TRP A 614 -1.45 19.07 4.40
N GLY A 615 -0.60 18.60 5.31
CA GLY A 615 -0.85 18.79 6.74
C GLY A 615 -2.13 18.09 7.19
N LEU A 616 -2.38 16.86 6.72
CA LEU A 616 -3.57 16.05 7.03
C LEU A 616 -3.29 15.06 8.18
N PRO A 617 -4.32 14.54 8.85
CA PRO A 617 -4.12 13.51 9.87
C PRO A 617 -3.77 12.17 9.22
N ILE A 618 -3.00 11.35 9.93
CA ILE A 618 -2.68 9.97 9.53
C ILE A 618 -3.68 8.96 10.08
N ALA A 619 -4.36 9.32 11.17
CA ALA A 619 -5.43 8.54 11.78
C ALA A 619 -6.77 8.86 11.12
N ARG A 620 -7.72 7.95 11.29
CA ARG A 620 -9.10 8.09 10.80
C ARG A 620 -10.08 7.88 11.94
N ARG A 621 -11.14 8.68 11.99
CA ARG A 621 -12.27 8.51 12.92
C ARG A 621 -13.61 8.87 12.26
N GLY A 622 -13.72 10.05 11.65
CA GLY A 622 -14.89 10.45 10.86
C GLY A 622 -14.70 10.28 9.36
N ASP A 623 -15.77 10.54 8.60
CA ASP A 623 -15.77 10.56 7.14
C ASP A 623 -16.55 11.78 6.61
N VAL A 624 -15.95 12.55 5.71
CA VAL A 624 -16.63 13.67 5.04
C VAL A 624 -17.51 13.12 3.93
N SER A 625 -18.83 13.28 4.05
CA SER A 625 -19.77 12.85 3.03
C SER A 625 -19.76 13.79 1.83
N LEU A 626 -19.60 13.24 0.62
CA LEU A 626 -19.57 13.99 -0.63
C LEU A 626 -20.90 13.92 -1.37
N SER A 627 -21.34 15.06 -1.91
CA SER A 627 -22.45 15.12 -2.84
C SER A 627 -22.05 14.59 -4.23
N ARG A 628 -23.05 14.39 -5.10
CA ARG A 628 -22.83 13.98 -6.49
C ARG A 628 -21.95 14.99 -7.23
N GLU A 629 -22.20 16.28 -7.04
CA GLU A 629 -21.48 17.36 -7.72
C GLU A 629 -20.02 17.37 -7.26
N LEU A 630 -19.79 17.30 -5.95
CA LEU A 630 -18.45 17.38 -5.37
C LEU A 630 -17.58 16.17 -5.72
N VAL A 631 -18.10 14.94 -5.63
CA VAL A 631 -17.31 13.75 -5.97
C VAL A 631 -16.89 13.76 -7.45
N ASN A 632 -17.76 14.21 -8.34
CA ASN A 632 -17.41 14.36 -9.76
C ASN A 632 -16.45 15.53 -10.00
N ALA A 633 -16.63 16.65 -9.31
CA ALA A 633 -15.70 17.79 -9.42
C ALA A 633 -14.30 17.44 -8.94
N ILE A 634 -14.15 16.51 -7.99
CA ILE A 634 -12.84 16.00 -7.52
C ILE A 634 -12.20 15.06 -8.55
N PHE A 635 -12.98 14.13 -9.12
CA PHE A 635 -12.43 13.02 -9.92
C PHE A 635 -12.61 13.16 -11.43
N LYS A 636 -13.11 14.28 -11.95
CA LYS A 636 -13.14 14.55 -13.41
C LYS A 636 -11.92 15.35 -13.87
N PRO A 637 -11.36 15.10 -15.08
CA PRO A 637 -10.19 15.82 -15.57
C PRO A 637 -10.39 17.35 -15.62
N ASP A 638 -11.57 17.78 -16.03
CA ASP A 638 -11.97 19.17 -16.28
C ASP A 638 -12.71 19.83 -15.10
N GLY A 639 -12.97 19.07 -14.02
CA GLY A 639 -13.80 19.53 -12.90
C GLY A 639 -13.18 20.58 -11.96
N ARG A 640 -12.09 21.24 -12.35
CA ARG A 640 -11.34 22.14 -11.46
C ARG A 640 -12.16 23.39 -11.09
N ARG A 641 -12.84 23.99 -12.07
CA ARG A 641 -13.64 25.20 -11.87
C ARG A 641 -14.82 24.95 -10.94
N GLU A 642 -15.55 23.86 -11.16
CA GLU A 642 -16.67 23.44 -10.32
C GLU A 642 -16.19 23.09 -8.92
N PHE A 643 -15.03 22.43 -8.81
CA PHE A 643 -14.42 22.11 -7.53
C PHE A 643 -14.10 23.36 -6.72
N ASP A 644 -13.43 24.35 -7.32
CA ASP A 644 -13.05 25.59 -6.63
C ASP A 644 -14.29 26.36 -6.13
N MET A 645 -15.37 26.40 -6.92
CA MET A 645 -16.65 27.00 -6.53
C MET A 645 -17.30 26.27 -5.33
N LEU A 646 -17.41 24.95 -5.42
CA LEU A 646 -18.00 24.12 -4.35
C LEU A 646 -17.16 24.19 -3.07
N LEU A 647 -15.84 24.17 -3.20
CA LEU A 647 -14.92 24.29 -2.08
C LEU A 647 -15.07 25.64 -1.38
N GLY A 648 -15.18 26.75 -2.14
CA GLY A 648 -15.39 28.09 -1.57
C GLY A 648 -16.69 28.18 -0.76
N ALA A 649 -17.78 27.58 -1.26
CA ALA A 649 -19.04 27.51 -0.52
C ALA A 649 -18.92 26.71 0.78
N LEU A 650 -18.20 25.58 0.75
CA LEU A 650 -17.94 24.76 1.94
C LEU A 650 -17.04 25.48 2.94
N GLU A 651 -15.97 26.13 2.47
CA GLU A 651 -15.04 26.90 3.29
C GLU A 651 -15.76 28.05 4.00
N TYR A 652 -16.60 28.79 3.28
CA TYR A 652 -17.43 29.84 3.87
C TYR A 652 -18.32 29.27 4.97
N ARG A 653 -19.05 28.18 4.69
CA ARG A 653 -19.95 27.55 5.65
C ARG A 653 -19.23 27.06 6.91
N TRP A 654 -18.07 26.42 6.78
CA TRP A 654 -17.33 25.89 7.93
C TRP A 654 -16.62 26.97 8.75
N ASN A 655 -16.34 28.13 8.15
CA ASN A 655 -15.74 29.27 8.87
C ASN A 655 -16.75 30.30 9.36
N ASN A 656 -18.01 30.26 8.91
CA ASN A 656 -19.07 31.18 9.34
C ASN A 656 -20.26 30.42 9.94
N PRO A 657 -20.07 29.69 11.06
CA PRO A 657 -21.09 28.79 11.63
C PRO A 657 -22.38 29.49 12.06
N PHE A 658 -22.35 30.81 12.30
CA PHE A 658 -23.50 31.60 12.75
C PHE A 658 -24.22 32.35 11.63
N SER A 659 -23.75 32.24 10.39
CA SER A 659 -24.40 32.89 9.24
C SER A 659 -25.70 32.17 8.90
N LYS A 660 -26.81 32.93 8.75
CA LYS A 660 -28.03 32.37 8.15
C LYS A 660 -27.72 32.07 6.69
N SER A 661 -27.83 30.81 6.27
CA SER A 661 -27.62 30.34 4.90
C SER A 661 -28.61 30.97 3.91
N ARG A 662 -28.48 32.26 3.63
CA ARG A 662 -29.33 33.03 2.69
C ARG A 662 -28.56 33.62 1.52
N ALA A 663 -27.27 33.31 1.35
CA ALA A 663 -26.42 33.97 0.35
C ALA A 663 -25.44 33.04 -0.39
N LEU A 664 -25.85 31.82 -0.74
CA LEU A 664 -25.04 30.96 -1.63
C LEU A 664 -25.83 30.28 -2.77
N VAL A 665 -27.11 30.67 -2.97
CA VAL A 665 -27.89 30.31 -4.16
C VAL A 665 -28.66 31.54 -4.63
N GLY A 666 -28.13 32.20 -5.66
CA GLY A 666 -28.64 33.38 -6.35
C GLY A 666 -27.42 34.09 -6.92
N GLN A 667 -27.11 34.04 -8.21
CA GLN A 667 -27.89 33.99 -9.45
C GLN A 667 -27.28 32.90 -10.37
N THR A 668 -27.96 31.93 -10.98
CA THR A 668 -28.97 32.03 -12.05
C THR A 668 -29.06 33.43 -12.66
N GLU A 669 -28.03 33.76 -13.44
CA GLU A 669 -27.95 34.69 -14.57
C GLU A 669 -26.43 34.90 -14.78
N LEU A 670 -25.78 34.13 -15.65
CA LEU A 670 -25.78 34.36 -17.08
C LEU A 670 -25.46 33.05 -17.83
N PHE A 671 -26.12 32.93 -18.97
CA PHE A 671 -25.94 31.95 -20.05
C PHE A 671 -24.49 31.69 -20.44
#